data_AF-A0A7S4BLP1-F1
#
_entry.id   AF-A0A7S4BLP1-F1
#
_cell.length_a   1.000
_cell.length_b   1.000
_cell.length_c   1.000
_cell.angle_alpha   90.00
_cell.angle_beta   90.00
_cell.angle_gamma   90.00
#
_symmetry.space_group_name_H-M   'P 1'
#
loop_
_entity.id
_entity.type
_entity.pdbx_description
1 polymer ?
#
loop_
_entity_poly.entity_id
_entity_poly.type
_entity_poly.pdbx_seq_one_letter_code
_entity_poly.pdbx_strand_id
1 'polypeptide(L)'
;QFLVLARHVLLPLRARRCPPQPFDSRSLLTSTSTIPPSQSFKPPPACFCCVQDFGTLHVSRAADATECYAACKANVACAAWSFDGSACQIHTNFDRIPPAHNCAVVGAASGVRGDWGAEKGRLGRQESEDMGGGIGRELGDGTGGTEGAGAHGAGGAGGRRVGVGRVGGSAIDESGARASSPRCLSLERVGTHAQAGSASLCGSGEAAGLEVSVGAAADLSTIWTHFSLNGSLDGLNGQTGPHGAVAVKVRLEPMTRGSASVALGWRFPFRDFMGATVGNYYAGIVRDSASAARLLLDDETSSLDIEHWSGVSSCFIGEASSLPRWLGDSLLNSLHHTRSSMWLADGRWRQWESFSCVNVDSVHNDGERHVPYLMLWPASLPSKMRAWGDGAISNGMVQEQLACGCFNAVPRALDTACGRRMADVSAMYITYLLELWQWTADGALVKELWPVAKRAALWQMDVSKELGVPFQLQSTYDGLNLQRYNATTYNSMFHMLAMKAAAALARSSIVNDAQFAESCDAALERARSAVDQLLWNEAGKFYRSYTGADAIMADALYPQVLSDSLGLGPLDKDERVLLHLEEVLRQNDSPFGLLVQTGRRVQSDKEVWNMANPNWATLSIWRRGDVARALGVAAKTLDWWRSVQKDMWNVPAVTAVGSGTAGLPWANSHYGYHMTAWHIVFALSGQQFDAPTSALSFSPKLPPPFELPFMVPNTVGVLRMDHAGLYTLLVKAGRALQLAQLRIDDAFVRFEDGSVGETTVLLAPLKPTMWRKEGEHLVAAMVV
;
A
#
# COMPACT_ATOMS: atom_id res chain seq x y z
N GLN A 1 29.03 -21.90 32.58
CA GLN A 1 29.58 -22.88 31.63
C GLN A 1 30.10 -22.09 30.44
N PHE A 2 31.42 -22.07 30.36
CA PHE A 2 32.26 -21.28 29.45
C PHE A 2 32.54 -22.11 28.17
N LEU A 3 32.98 -21.39 27.12
CA LEU A 3 33.98 -21.79 26.12
C LEU A 3 33.56 -22.40 24.74
N VAL A 4 34.18 -21.76 23.72
CA VAL A 4 34.54 -22.18 22.33
C VAL A 4 33.54 -21.92 21.19
N LEU A 5 33.77 -20.80 20.47
CA LEU A 5 33.41 -20.63 19.06
C LEU A 5 34.62 -20.04 18.32
N ALA A 6 35.43 -20.92 17.72
CA ALA A 6 36.40 -20.59 16.67
C ALA A 6 36.80 -21.86 15.91
N ARG A 7 36.35 -21.99 14.65
CA ARG A 7 37.16 -22.32 13.45
C ARG A 7 36.33 -22.97 12.32
N HIS A 8 36.60 -22.46 11.12
CA HIS A 8 36.35 -22.99 9.77
C HIS A 8 34.88 -22.90 9.29
N VAL A 9 34.58 -22.25 8.17
CA VAL A 9 35.05 -22.58 6.81
C VAL A 9 35.27 -21.32 5.95
N LEU A 10 36.50 -21.15 5.44
CA LEU A 10 36.80 -20.39 4.23
C LEU A 10 36.85 -21.42 3.08
N LEU A 11 35.93 -21.32 2.11
CA LEU A 11 36.05 -21.93 0.79
C LEU A 11 35.60 -20.93 -0.28
N PRO A 12 36.39 -20.70 -1.34
CA PRO A 12 36.11 -19.69 -2.36
C PRO A 12 35.10 -20.23 -3.37
N LEU A 13 34.08 -19.42 -3.68
CA LEU A 13 33.19 -19.64 -4.82
C LEU A 13 33.98 -19.48 -6.12
N ARG A 14 34.36 -20.61 -6.73
CA ARG A 14 34.85 -20.68 -8.11
C ARG A 14 33.70 -20.32 -9.06
N ALA A 15 33.86 -19.22 -9.80
CA ALA A 15 33.07 -18.93 -10.98
C ALA A 15 33.24 -20.07 -12.02
N ARG A 16 32.17 -20.81 -12.32
CA ARG A 16 32.14 -21.74 -13.44
C ARG A 16 31.99 -20.92 -14.73
N ARG A 17 33.03 -20.89 -15.55
CA ARG A 17 32.97 -20.46 -16.95
C ARG A 17 32.15 -21.48 -17.74
N CYS A 18 31.11 -21.03 -18.46
CA CYS A 18 30.54 -21.79 -19.57
C CYS A 18 31.58 -21.86 -20.71
N PRO A 19 31.74 -23.00 -21.39
CA PRO A 19 32.60 -23.09 -22.57
C PRO A 19 31.90 -22.45 -23.79
N PRO A 20 32.63 -21.78 -24.70
CA PRO A 20 32.05 -21.29 -25.94
C PRO A 20 31.84 -22.46 -26.90
N GLN A 21 30.65 -22.59 -27.47
CA GLN A 21 30.46 -23.38 -28.68
C GLN A 21 30.73 -22.53 -29.92
N PRO A 22 31.44 -23.04 -30.93
CA PRO A 22 31.68 -22.32 -32.17
C PRO A 22 30.46 -22.41 -33.09
N PHE A 23 30.02 -21.27 -33.60
CA PHE A 23 29.07 -21.15 -34.70
C PHE A 23 29.80 -21.53 -36.00
N ASP A 24 29.45 -22.66 -36.60
CA ASP A 24 29.87 -23.02 -37.96
C ASP A 24 28.76 -22.63 -38.94
N SER A 25 29.15 -21.94 -40.02
CA SER A 25 28.25 -21.44 -41.04
C SER A 25 28.70 -22.00 -42.39
N ARG A 26 27.99 -23.03 -42.88
CA ARG A 26 27.85 -23.34 -44.32
C ARG A 26 26.98 -24.59 -44.60
N SER A 27 26.13 -24.42 -45.63
CA SER A 27 25.50 -25.45 -46.49
C SER A 27 24.31 -26.22 -45.88
N LEU A 28 23.20 -26.56 -46.56
CA LEU A 28 22.65 -26.41 -47.92
C LEU A 28 21.14 -26.75 -47.80
N LEU A 29 20.24 -25.88 -48.28
CA LEU A 29 19.26 -26.09 -49.36
C LEU A 29 18.19 -27.21 -49.24
N THR A 30 16.95 -26.77 -49.57
CA THR A 30 15.75 -27.49 -50.06
C THR A 30 14.79 -28.16 -49.07
N SER A 31 13.61 -27.56 -48.85
CA SER A 31 12.34 -28.06 -49.42
C SER A 31 11.18 -27.09 -49.13
N THR A 32 10.38 -26.85 -50.16
CA THR A 32 9.20 -25.98 -50.22
C THR A 32 7.94 -26.63 -49.63
N SER A 33 7.18 -25.91 -48.79
CA SER A 33 5.71 -25.98 -48.82
C SER A 33 5.05 -24.76 -48.17
N THR A 34 4.12 -24.15 -48.90
CA THR A 34 3.32 -22.94 -48.64
C THR A 34 2.19 -23.13 -47.62
N ILE A 35 2.06 -22.22 -46.64
CA ILE A 35 0.88 -21.98 -45.75
C ILE A 35 0.77 -20.44 -45.48
N PRO A 36 -0.44 -19.83 -45.36
CA PRO A 36 -0.69 -18.37 -45.52
C PRO A 36 -0.39 -17.51 -44.27
N PRO A 37 -0.42 -16.16 -44.34
CA PRO A 37 0.32 -15.30 -43.42
C PRO A 37 -0.35 -15.18 -42.06
N SER A 38 0.28 -15.76 -41.03
CA SER A 38 0.04 -15.40 -39.64
C SER A 38 0.69 -14.05 -39.35
N GLN A 39 -0.09 -13.13 -38.77
CA GLN A 39 0.40 -11.88 -38.19
C GLN A 39 1.61 -12.18 -37.29
N SER A 40 2.72 -11.51 -37.59
CA SER A 40 3.96 -11.62 -36.84
C SER A 40 3.73 -11.21 -35.39
N PHE A 41 3.82 -12.16 -34.48
CA PHE A 41 4.17 -11.87 -33.09
C PHE A 41 5.53 -11.17 -33.11
N LYS A 42 5.54 -9.86 -32.85
CA LYS A 42 6.78 -9.19 -32.47
C LYS A 42 7.21 -9.79 -31.12
N PRO A 43 8.46 -10.26 -30.96
CA PRO A 43 9.00 -10.53 -29.63
C PRO A 43 8.92 -9.23 -28.80
N PRO A 44 8.85 -9.33 -27.45
CA PRO A 44 8.89 -8.15 -26.60
C PRO A 44 10.13 -7.32 -26.97
N PRO A 45 10.06 -5.97 -26.93
CA PRO A 45 11.23 -5.17 -27.21
C PRO A 45 12.34 -5.63 -26.28
N ALA A 46 13.46 -6.02 -26.89
CA ALA A 46 14.69 -6.32 -26.19
C ALA A 46 14.94 -5.25 -25.11
N CYS A 47 15.42 -5.69 -23.94
CA CYS A 47 16.05 -4.78 -22.98
C CYS A 47 16.88 -3.76 -23.77
N PHE A 48 16.51 -2.48 -23.65
CA PHE A 48 17.23 -1.38 -24.26
C PHE A 48 18.62 -1.31 -23.61
N CYS A 49 19.54 -2.12 -24.12
CA CYS A 49 20.98 -2.06 -23.88
C CYS A 49 21.67 -1.96 -25.23
N CYS A 50 21.31 -0.94 -26.01
CA CYS A 50 22.08 -0.53 -27.18
C CYS A 50 22.28 0.98 -27.13
N VAL A 51 23.56 1.32 -26.96
CA VAL A 51 24.23 2.62 -27.01
C VAL A 51 23.49 3.66 -27.86
N GLN A 52 22.82 4.59 -27.18
CA GLN A 52 22.53 5.93 -27.73
C GLN A 52 23.50 6.90 -27.07
N ASP A 53 23.95 7.92 -27.81
CA ASP A 53 24.90 8.93 -27.36
C ASP A 53 24.37 9.63 -26.10
N PHE A 54 24.86 9.16 -24.94
CA PHE A 54 24.44 9.63 -23.63
C PHE A 54 25.05 11.01 -23.42
N GLY A 55 24.38 11.89 -22.67
CA GLY A 55 24.97 13.17 -22.23
C GLY A 55 26.06 12.93 -21.17
N THR A 56 27.03 12.10 -21.50
CA THR A 56 28.09 11.57 -20.63
C THR A 56 29.39 12.16 -21.13
N LEU A 57 30.01 12.97 -20.28
CA LEU A 57 31.37 13.42 -20.54
C LEU A 57 32.30 12.32 -20.00
N HIS A 58 32.91 11.55 -20.90
CA HIS A 58 33.93 10.58 -20.51
C HIS A 58 35.18 11.31 -20.02
N VAL A 59 35.54 11.11 -18.76
CA VAL A 59 36.83 11.54 -18.23
C VAL A 59 37.79 10.36 -18.36
N SER A 60 38.61 10.38 -19.41
CA SER A 60 39.43 9.23 -19.82
C SER A 60 40.62 8.91 -18.91
N ARG A 61 40.81 9.61 -17.78
CA ARG A 61 41.99 9.47 -16.92
C ARG A 61 41.73 9.72 -15.42
N ALA A 62 40.65 9.22 -14.85
CA ALA A 62 40.59 9.13 -13.38
C ALA A 62 41.27 7.83 -12.94
N ALA A 63 42.30 7.91 -12.10
CA ALA A 63 42.98 6.76 -11.53
C ALA A 63 42.14 6.06 -10.45
N ASP A 64 41.24 6.80 -9.78
CA ASP A 64 40.36 6.31 -8.75
C ASP A 64 39.04 7.09 -8.66
N ALA A 65 38.18 6.68 -7.72
CA ALA A 65 36.90 7.32 -7.42
C ALA A 65 37.04 8.78 -6.94
N THR A 66 38.13 9.11 -6.24
CA THR A 66 38.37 10.45 -5.69
C THR A 66 38.69 11.44 -6.81
N GLU A 67 39.51 11.06 -7.78
CA GLU A 67 39.75 11.87 -8.99
C GLU A 67 38.48 12.02 -9.83
N CYS A 68 37.67 10.96 -9.95
CA CYS A 68 36.41 11.01 -10.67
C CYS A 68 35.41 11.99 -10.03
N TYR A 69 35.30 11.95 -8.70
CA TYR A 69 34.52 12.91 -7.93
C TYR A 69 35.05 14.34 -8.11
N ALA A 70 36.35 14.57 -8.02
CA ALA A 70 36.95 15.89 -8.19
C ALA A 70 36.65 16.48 -9.58
N ALA A 71 36.71 15.65 -10.63
CA ALA A 71 36.34 16.04 -11.99
C ALA A 71 34.85 16.41 -12.08
N CYS A 72 33.95 15.66 -11.42
CA CYS A 72 32.55 16.01 -11.32
C CYS A 72 32.33 17.33 -10.56
N LYS A 73 32.99 17.52 -9.40
CA LYS A 73 32.87 18.73 -8.58
C LYS A 73 33.30 19.99 -9.34
N ALA A 74 34.38 19.91 -10.11
CA ALA A 74 34.89 20.99 -10.95
C ALA A 74 33.96 21.30 -12.14
N ASN A 75 33.17 20.32 -12.59
CA ASN A 75 32.22 20.51 -13.67
C ASN A 75 30.87 21.02 -13.11
N VAL A 76 30.55 22.29 -13.39
CA VAL A 76 29.28 22.89 -12.96
C VAL A 76 28.04 22.24 -13.54
N ALA A 77 28.17 21.53 -14.66
CA ALA A 77 27.11 20.74 -15.26
C ALA A 77 27.06 19.31 -14.70
N CYS A 78 28.03 18.87 -13.89
CA CYS A 78 27.99 17.54 -13.31
C CYS A 78 26.75 17.40 -12.41
N ALA A 79 26.01 16.36 -12.74
CA ALA A 79 24.84 15.87 -12.06
C ALA A 79 25.26 14.74 -11.10
N ALA A 80 25.87 13.71 -11.67
CA ALA A 80 26.34 12.53 -10.98
C ALA A 80 27.64 12.01 -11.60
N TRP A 81 28.29 11.07 -10.92
CA TRP A 81 29.50 10.44 -11.39
C TRP A 81 29.51 8.96 -11.04
N SER A 82 30.19 8.18 -11.86
CA SER A 82 30.43 6.76 -11.60
C SER A 82 31.85 6.38 -12.01
N PHE A 83 32.50 5.61 -11.17
CA PHE A 83 33.81 5.01 -11.37
C PHE A 83 33.64 3.50 -11.27
N ASP A 84 33.99 2.76 -12.32
CA ASP A 84 33.79 1.30 -12.37
C ASP A 84 35.03 0.49 -11.93
N GLY A 85 36.04 1.16 -11.36
CA GLY A 85 37.35 0.60 -11.07
C GLY A 85 38.40 0.86 -12.16
N SER A 86 37.99 1.33 -13.33
CA SER A 86 38.89 1.60 -14.47
C SER A 86 38.59 2.88 -15.24
N ALA A 87 37.34 3.34 -15.25
CA ALA A 87 36.88 4.49 -16.00
C ALA A 87 35.98 5.39 -15.17
N CYS A 88 36.14 6.70 -15.35
CA CYS A 88 35.25 7.71 -14.78
C CYS A 88 34.24 8.21 -15.81
N GLN A 89 32.98 8.23 -15.41
CA GLN A 89 31.88 8.78 -16.17
C GLN A 89 31.28 9.96 -15.39
N ILE A 90 31.26 11.13 -16.01
CA ILE A 90 30.53 12.29 -15.52
C ILE A 90 29.21 12.37 -16.28
N HIS A 91 28.12 12.35 -15.53
CA HIS A 91 26.79 12.53 -16.06
C HIS A 91 26.41 13.98 -15.88
N THR A 92 26.01 14.66 -16.95
CA THR A 92 25.56 16.07 -16.90
C THR A 92 24.05 16.24 -17.01
N ASN A 93 23.32 15.15 -17.27
CA ASN A 93 21.86 15.12 -17.34
C ASN A 93 21.30 13.90 -16.61
N PHE A 94 20.40 14.12 -15.65
CA PHE A 94 19.76 13.06 -14.87
C PHE A 94 18.83 12.17 -15.67
N ASP A 95 18.18 12.72 -16.70
CA ASP A 95 17.27 11.97 -17.56
C ASP A 95 17.98 10.89 -18.39
N ARG A 96 19.32 10.90 -18.36
CA ARG A 96 20.20 10.04 -19.15
C ARG A 96 21.26 9.33 -18.32
N ILE A 97 21.14 9.34 -17.00
CA ILE A 97 22.01 8.53 -16.13
C ILE A 97 21.61 7.06 -16.33
N PRO A 98 22.54 6.16 -16.70
CA PRO A 98 22.27 4.74 -16.74
C PRO A 98 21.75 4.27 -15.38
N PRO A 99 20.80 3.31 -15.31
CA PRO A 99 20.41 2.68 -14.04
C PRO A 99 21.69 2.30 -13.30
N ALA A 100 21.83 2.78 -12.06
CA ALA A 100 23.10 2.79 -11.33
C ALA A 100 23.89 1.48 -11.54
N HIS A 101 25.09 1.59 -12.09
CA HIS A 101 26.05 0.50 -12.19
C HIS A 101 26.58 0.17 -10.79
N ASN A 102 25.70 -0.34 -9.91
CA ASN A 102 26.09 -1.02 -8.68
C ASN A 102 26.65 -2.40 -9.07
N CYS A 103 27.70 -2.41 -9.89
CA CYS A 103 28.46 -3.61 -10.14
C CYS A 103 29.31 -3.84 -8.89
N ALA A 104 29.29 -5.06 -8.36
CA ALA A 104 30.14 -5.46 -7.24
C ALA A 104 31.61 -5.61 -7.69
N VAL A 105 32.20 -4.52 -8.17
CA VAL A 105 33.61 -4.42 -8.57
C VAL A 105 34.35 -3.70 -7.45
N VAL A 106 35.44 -4.29 -6.99
CA VAL A 106 36.28 -3.69 -5.94
C VAL A 106 36.83 -2.36 -6.44
N GLY A 107 36.64 -1.30 -5.64
CA GLY A 107 37.07 0.06 -6.00
C GLY A 107 36.08 0.83 -6.88
N ALA A 108 35.00 0.21 -7.35
CA ALA A 108 33.92 0.94 -7.99
C ALA A 108 33.19 1.83 -6.97
N ALA A 109 32.83 3.03 -7.40
CA ALA A 109 32.08 3.98 -6.61
C ALA A 109 31.18 4.81 -7.53
N SER A 110 30.06 5.26 -7.00
CA SER A 110 29.22 6.23 -7.69
C SER A 110 28.66 7.21 -6.69
N GLY A 111 28.38 8.42 -7.15
CA GLY A 111 27.83 9.46 -6.31
C GLY A 111 27.13 10.54 -7.10
N VAL A 112 26.48 11.44 -6.38
CA VAL A 112 25.95 12.69 -6.93
C VAL A 112 26.93 13.82 -6.63
N ARG A 113 26.79 14.95 -7.34
CA ARG A 113 27.55 16.15 -7.00
C ARG A 113 27.11 16.71 -5.63
N GLY A 114 28.06 16.92 -4.73
CA GLY A 114 27.88 17.52 -3.40
C GLY A 114 28.91 17.00 -2.40
N ASP A 115 29.21 17.79 -1.36
CA ASP A 115 30.04 17.35 -0.24
C ASP A 115 29.18 17.14 1.01
N TRP A 116 29.48 16.08 1.77
CA TRP A 116 29.08 15.99 3.16
C TRP A 116 29.84 17.04 3.97
N GLY A 117 29.17 17.65 4.94
CA GLY A 117 29.78 18.58 5.88
C GLY A 117 28.97 18.66 7.17
N ALA A 118 29.62 19.15 8.23
CA ALA A 118 28.91 19.48 9.47
C ALA A 118 27.88 20.59 9.19
N GLU A 119 26.75 20.56 9.88
CA GLU A 119 25.73 21.60 9.77
C GLU A 119 26.36 22.97 10.00
N LYS A 120 26.26 23.87 9.02
CA LYS A 120 26.63 25.28 9.22
C LYS A 120 25.59 25.87 10.14
N GLY A 121 25.92 26.03 11.43
CA GLY A 121 25.00 26.59 12.41
C GLY A 121 24.43 27.92 11.96
N ARG A 122 23.20 27.94 11.43
CA ARG A 122 22.33 29.11 11.52
C ARG A 122 21.76 29.12 12.93
N LEU A 123 22.59 29.52 13.90
CA LEU A 123 22.09 30.04 15.16
C LEU A 123 21.20 31.24 14.83
N GLY A 124 19.91 31.11 15.05
CA GLY A 124 18.97 32.20 14.89
C GLY A 124 19.38 33.36 15.79
N ARG A 125 19.66 34.52 15.21
CA ARG A 125 19.29 35.77 15.86
C ARG A 125 17.76 35.82 15.82
N GLN A 126 17.16 35.68 16.99
CA GLN A 126 15.86 36.31 17.25
C GLN A 126 16.08 37.81 17.09
N GLU A 127 15.81 38.33 15.89
CA GLU A 127 15.49 39.75 15.75
C GLU A 127 14.01 39.88 16.07
N SER A 128 13.74 40.34 17.28
CA SER A 128 12.50 40.97 17.66
C SER A 128 12.40 42.29 16.90
N GLU A 129 11.68 42.30 15.78
CA GLU A 129 11.14 43.54 15.23
C GLU A 129 9.64 43.37 14.97
N ASP A 130 8.90 44.23 15.67
CA ASP A 130 7.51 44.59 15.42
C ASP A 130 7.28 44.82 13.92
N MET A 131 6.38 44.04 13.33
CA MET A 131 5.76 44.36 12.04
C MET A 131 4.25 44.22 12.20
N GLY A 132 3.68 45.16 12.95
CA GLY A 132 2.35 45.66 12.64
C GLY A 132 2.43 46.57 11.41
N GLY A 133 1.54 46.38 10.44
CA GLY A 133 1.23 47.40 9.45
C GLY A 133 1.34 47.01 7.98
N GLY A 134 0.18 46.74 7.37
CA GLY A 134 -0.20 47.37 6.11
C GLY A 134 0.31 46.75 4.81
N ILE A 135 -0.48 45.86 4.20
CA ILE A 135 -0.60 45.81 2.74
C ILE A 135 -1.88 46.55 2.37
N GLY A 136 -1.71 47.82 2.00
CA GLY A 136 -2.71 48.56 1.24
C GLY A 136 -2.77 48.03 -0.19
N ARG A 137 -3.98 47.70 -0.64
CA ARG A 137 -4.31 47.61 -2.06
C ARG A 137 -5.16 48.83 -2.40
N GLU A 138 -4.66 49.61 -3.34
CA GLU A 138 -5.42 50.62 -4.08
C GLU A 138 -6.60 49.94 -4.79
N LEU A 139 -7.81 50.39 -4.52
CA LEU A 139 -8.94 50.37 -5.45
C LEU A 139 -9.61 51.74 -5.37
N GLY A 140 -9.76 52.33 -6.55
CA GLY A 140 -10.14 53.73 -6.76
C GLY A 140 -11.58 54.09 -6.38
N ASP A 141 -11.74 55.41 -6.32
CA ASP A 141 -12.93 56.22 -6.09
C ASP A 141 -14.25 55.74 -6.73
N GLY A 142 -15.35 56.05 -6.04
CA GLY A 142 -16.69 55.98 -6.60
C GLY A 142 -17.85 56.24 -5.62
N THR A 143 -17.94 57.48 -5.13
CA THR A 143 -19.17 58.26 -4.84
C THR A 143 -20.39 57.60 -4.14
N GLY A 144 -20.72 58.15 -2.96
CA GLY A 144 -22.03 58.75 -2.63
C GLY A 144 -23.29 57.87 -2.56
N GLY A 145 -23.97 57.87 -1.40
CA GLY A 145 -25.38 57.45 -1.32
C GLY A 145 -25.86 57.09 0.08
N THR A 146 -26.67 57.97 0.66
CA THR A 146 -27.46 57.78 1.87
C THR A 146 -28.72 56.93 1.64
N GLU A 147 -29.26 56.40 2.75
CA GLU A 147 -30.62 55.87 2.98
C GLU A 147 -30.97 54.42 2.61
N GLY A 148 -31.71 53.76 3.52
CA GLY A 148 -32.79 52.84 3.14
C GLY A 148 -32.78 51.43 3.74
N ALA A 149 -33.59 51.24 4.78
CA ALA A 149 -34.07 50.00 5.42
C ALA A 149 -34.29 48.74 4.55
N GLY A 150 -34.13 47.55 5.15
CA GLY A 150 -34.92 46.36 4.77
C GLY A 150 -34.26 44.98 4.93
N ALA A 151 -34.62 44.28 6.02
CA ALA A 151 -34.62 42.82 6.30
C ALA A 151 -34.02 41.78 5.31
N HIS A 152 -33.17 40.87 5.83
CA HIS A 152 -33.42 39.41 5.98
C HIS A 152 -32.13 38.68 6.43
N GLY A 153 -32.28 37.68 7.31
CA GLY A 153 -31.17 36.99 7.98
C GLY A 153 -30.56 35.81 7.21
N ALA A 154 -29.33 35.45 7.59
CA ALA A 154 -28.77 34.10 7.54
C ALA A 154 -27.49 34.05 8.39
N GLY A 155 -27.38 33.05 9.27
CA GLY A 155 -26.28 32.86 10.22
C GLY A 155 -24.99 32.39 9.57
N GLY A 156 -23.89 33.05 9.94
CA GLY A 156 -22.53 32.68 9.57
C GLY A 156 -21.98 31.53 10.43
N ALA A 157 -21.50 30.50 9.75
CA ALA A 157 -20.71 29.41 10.32
C ALA A 157 -19.28 29.90 10.64
N GLY A 158 -18.87 29.77 11.90
CA GLY A 158 -17.52 30.01 12.35
C GLY A 158 -16.57 28.88 11.96
N GLY A 159 -15.55 29.18 11.17
CA GLY A 159 -14.41 28.30 10.92
C GLY A 159 -13.55 28.17 12.17
N ARG A 160 -13.60 27.02 12.86
CA ARG A 160 -12.68 26.68 13.95
C ARG A 160 -11.32 26.29 13.37
N ARG A 161 -10.32 27.10 13.67
CA ARG A 161 -8.90 26.72 13.64
C ARG A 161 -8.67 25.53 14.58
N VAL A 162 -8.00 24.50 14.08
CA VAL A 162 -7.47 23.39 14.88
C VAL A 162 -6.34 23.95 15.74
N GLY A 163 -6.59 24.12 17.03
CA GLY A 163 -5.58 24.47 18.02
C GLY A 163 -4.78 23.22 18.39
N VAL A 164 -3.47 23.29 18.19
CA VAL A 164 -2.51 22.35 18.79
C VAL A 164 -2.57 22.55 20.30
N GLY A 165 -3.02 21.53 21.01
CA GLY A 165 -3.13 21.53 22.47
C GLY A 165 -1.76 21.64 23.13
N ARG A 166 -1.62 22.63 24.00
CA ARG A 166 -0.50 22.77 24.94
C ARG A 166 -0.64 21.66 25.99
N VAL A 167 0.21 20.65 25.93
CA VAL A 167 0.32 19.63 27.00
C VAL A 167 1.18 20.21 28.12
N GLY A 168 0.65 20.14 29.35
CA GLY A 168 1.24 20.69 30.55
C GLY A 168 2.51 19.98 30.97
N GLY A 169 3.46 20.75 31.49
CA GLY A 169 4.70 20.23 32.04
C GLY A 169 4.45 19.31 33.24
N SER A 170 5.01 18.11 33.18
CA SER A 170 5.13 17.18 34.30
C SER A 170 6.57 17.18 34.82
N ALA A 171 6.69 16.87 36.10
CA ALA A 171 7.83 17.08 36.97
C ALA A 171 9.11 16.36 36.54
N ILE A 172 10.22 17.04 36.82
CA ILE A 172 11.60 16.62 36.61
C ILE A 172 11.92 15.54 37.65
N ASP A 173 12.23 14.33 37.20
CA ASP A 173 12.88 13.30 38.03
C ASP A 173 14.40 13.57 38.06
N GLU A 174 14.96 13.68 39.26
CA GLU A 174 16.34 14.08 39.54
C GLU A 174 17.32 12.89 39.46
N SER A 175 17.35 12.19 38.32
CA SER A 175 18.41 11.23 37.97
C SER A 175 19.03 11.58 36.61
N GLY A 176 19.69 12.74 36.56
CA GLY A 176 20.16 13.38 35.34
C GLY A 176 21.19 12.60 34.52
N ALA A 177 20.73 11.96 33.45
CA ALA A 177 21.47 11.81 32.21
C ALA A 177 20.81 12.73 31.16
N ARG A 178 21.37 13.92 30.93
CA ARG A 178 20.91 14.76 29.80
C ARG A 178 21.31 14.09 28.50
N ALA A 179 20.34 13.78 27.64
CA ALA A 179 20.59 13.40 26.25
C ALA A 179 21.52 14.43 25.58
N SER A 180 22.57 13.96 24.91
CA SER A 180 23.44 14.85 24.15
C SER A 180 22.67 15.42 22.96
N SER A 181 22.80 16.72 22.68
CA SER A 181 22.18 17.31 21.48
C SER A 181 22.64 16.54 20.22
N PRO A 182 21.71 16.09 19.34
CA PRO A 182 22.06 15.25 18.19
C PRO A 182 23.08 15.96 17.30
N ARG A 183 24.19 15.27 16.98
CA ARG A 183 25.16 15.78 16.01
C ARG A 183 24.86 15.19 14.65
N CYS A 184 24.79 16.06 13.65
CA CYS A 184 24.40 15.72 12.30
C CYS A 184 25.50 16.07 11.30
N LEU A 185 25.65 15.20 10.30
CA LEU A 185 26.41 15.44 9.08
C LEU A 185 25.41 15.53 7.93
N SER A 186 25.51 16.57 7.11
CA SER A 186 24.55 16.83 6.04
C SER A 186 25.24 16.90 4.69
N LEU A 187 24.59 16.34 3.68
CA LEU A 187 24.87 16.53 2.26
C LEU A 187 23.77 17.42 1.70
N GLU A 188 24.14 18.59 1.17
CA GLU A 188 23.21 19.49 0.51
C GLU A 188 23.42 19.53 -0.99
N ARG A 189 22.31 19.58 -1.71
CA ARG A 189 22.30 19.65 -3.15
C ARG A 189 21.32 20.70 -3.65
N VAL A 190 21.88 21.81 -4.10
CA VAL A 190 21.13 22.94 -4.66
C VAL A 190 20.55 22.58 -6.03
N GLY A 191 19.33 23.04 -6.31
CA GLY A 191 18.67 22.91 -7.61
C GLY A 191 17.16 22.74 -7.47
N THR A 192 16.50 22.44 -8.58
CA THR A 192 15.05 22.23 -8.68
C THR A 192 14.66 20.90 -9.37
N HIS A 193 15.64 20.06 -9.66
CA HIS A 193 15.46 18.70 -10.18
C HIS A 193 15.15 17.70 -9.05
N ALA A 194 14.68 16.50 -9.36
CA ALA A 194 14.17 15.53 -8.37
C ALA A 194 15.16 15.12 -7.27
N GLN A 195 16.45 15.13 -7.58
CA GLN A 195 17.52 14.79 -6.65
C GLN A 195 18.07 16.02 -5.91
N ALA A 196 17.58 17.24 -6.17
CA ALA A 196 17.90 18.42 -5.37
C ALA A 196 17.20 18.34 -4.02
N GLY A 197 17.90 18.77 -2.97
CA GLY A 197 17.48 18.55 -1.59
C GLY A 197 18.66 18.33 -0.66
N SER A 198 18.43 17.55 0.39
CA SER A 198 19.48 17.19 1.34
C SER A 198 19.29 15.80 1.92
N ALA A 199 20.38 15.22 2.41
CA ALA A 199 20.40 14.00 3.23
C ALA A 199 21.27 14.24 4.46
N SER A 200 20.88 13.70 5.61
CA SER A 200 21.63 13.87 6.86
C SER A 200 21.74 12.57 7.64
N LEU A 201 22.92 12.34 8.21
CA LEU A 201 23.18 11.30 9.20
C LEU A 201 23.32 11.95 10.56
N CYS A 202 22.50 11.56 11.51
CA CYS A 202 22.52 12.11 12.87
C CYS A 202 22.71 10.99 13.88
N GLY A 203 23.47 11.27 14.94
CA GLY A 203 23.68 10.35 16.06
C GLY A 203 23.14 10.92 17.37
N SER A 204 22.54 10.06 18.17
CA SER A 204 22.06 10.32 19.54
C SER A 204 22.15 9.06 20.40
N GLY A 205 21.81 9.13 21.67
CA GLY A 205 21.69 7.98 22.56
C GLY A 205 21.48 8.37 24.02
N GLU A 206 21.29 7.36 24.85
CA GLU A 206 21.13 7.49 26.29
C GLU A 206 22.10 6.54 26.99
N ALA A 207 23.22 7.09 27.49
CA ALA A 207 24.17 6.37 28.32
C ALA A 207 25.19 7.32 28.97
N ALA A 208 25.72 6.93 30.13
CA ALA A 208 26.89 7.59 30.71
C ALA A 208 28.10 7.42 29.77
N GLY A 209 28.78 8.53 29.44
CA GLY A 209 29.94 8.52 28.54
C GLY A 209 29.59 8.35 27.05
N LEU A 210 28.36 8.68 26.65
CA LEU A 210 27.98 8.77 25.23
C LEU A 210 28.80 9.84 24.51
N GLU A 211 29.46 9.44 23.43
CA GLU A 211 30.20 10.31 22.52
C GLU A 211 29.60 10.21 21.11
N VAL A 212 29.13 11.32 20.57
CA VAL A 212 28.72 11.41 19.16
C VAL A 212 29.79 12.17 18.38
N SER A 213 30.31 11.55 17.32
CA SER A 213 31.26 12.16 16.40
C SER A 213 30.77 12.05 14.96
N VAL A 214 31.07 13.08 14.18
CA VAL A 214 30.74 13.15 12.75
C VAL A 214 32.00 13.53 11.98
N GLY A 215 32.13 13.02 10.76
CA GLY A 215 33.28 13.31 9.93
C GLY A 215 32.99 13.08 8.45
N ALA A 216 33.68 13.84 7.62
CA ALA A 216 33.69 13.64 6.17
C ALA A 216 35.14 13.54 5.68
N ALA A 217 35.36 12.82 4.59
CA ALA A 217 36.68 12.66 3.98
C ALA A 217 36.60 12.44 2.47
N ALA A 218 37.76 12.54 1.81
CA ALA A 218 37.93 12.28 0.38
C ALA A 218 37.80 10.79 0.01
N ASP A 219 38.02 9.89 0.95
CA ASP A 219 37.99 8.43 0.77
C ASP A 219 37.52 7.72 2.06
N LEU A 220 37.01 6.49 1.91
CA LEU A 220 36.51 5.67 3.03
C LEU A 220 37.62 5.16 3.96
N SER A 221 38.86 5.02 3.47
CA SER A 221 39.98 4.50 4.26
C SER A 221 40.42 5.49 5.34
N THR A 222 40.35 6.79 5.04
CA THR A 222 40.57 7.87 6.01
C THR A 222 39.53 7.81 7.13
N ILE A 223 38.23 7.70 6.80
CA ILE A 223 37.17 7.54 7.80
C ILE A 223 37.41 6.31 8.68
N TRP A 224 37.74 5.17 8.05
CA TRP A 224 38.01 3.92 8.77
C TRP A 224 39.23 4.02 9.68
N THR A 225 40.29 4.71 9.26
CA THR A 225 41.50 4.90 10.06
C THR A 225 41.18 5.64 11.36
N HIS A 226 40.41 6.73 11.30
CA HIS A 226 39.97 7.44 12.51
C HIS A 226 39.09 6.55 13.40
N PHE A 227 38.05 5.92 12.82
CA PHE A 227 37.13 5.08 13.57
C PHE A 227 37.81 3.88 14.25
N SER A 228 38.70 3.19 13.54
CA SER A 228 39.34 1.96 14.03
C SER A 228 40.29 2.17 15.21
N LEU A 229 40.80 3.38 15.42
CA LEU A 229 41.74 3.69 16.51
C LEU A 229 41.04 3.83 17.87
N ASN A 230 39.88 4.49 17.92
CA ASN A 230 39.23 4.86 19.19
C ASN A 230 37.70 4.80 19.17
N GLY A 231 37.09 4.30 18.09
CA GLY A 231 35.65 4.28 17.88
C GLY A 231 35.03 5.66 17.64
N SER A 232 35.84 6.67 17.28
CA SER A 232 35.43 8.07 17.08
C SER A 232 35.92 8.60 15.73
N LEU A 233 35.26 9.64 15.25
CA LEU A 233 35.61 10.40 14.04
C LEU A 233 36.31 11.73 14.38
N ASP A 234 36.82 11.86 15.61
CA ASP A 234 37.58 13.04 16.03
C ASP A 234 38.78 13.29 15.12
N GLY A 235 38.96 14.55 14.73
CA GLY A 235 39.91 14.96 13.69
C GLY A 235 39.32 15.07 12.28
N LEU A 236 38.16 14.45 12.01
CA LEU A 236 37.41 14.62 10.76
C LEU A 236 36.24 15.62 10.88
N ASN A 237 35.95 16.09 12.09
CA ASN A 237 34.90 17.07 12.32
C ASN A 237 35.21 18.41 11.62
N GLY A 238 34.22 18.96 10.91
CA GLY A 238 34.37 20.21 10.15
C GLY A 238 35.04 20.05 8.78
N GLN A 239 35.54 18.85 8.44
CA GLN A 239 35.97 18.53 7.09
C GLN A 239 34.76 18.37 6.16
N THR A 240 35.00 18.47 4.85
CA THR A 240 34.00 18.20 3.82
C THR A 240 34.54 17.18 2.81
N GLY A 241 33.65 16.36 2.24
CA GLY A 241 34.06 15.37 1.25
C GLY A 241 32.92 14.53 0.67
N PRO A 242 33.19 13.69 -0.34
CA PRO A 242 32.21 12.81 -0.98
C PRO A 242 31.72 11.68 -0.05
N HIS A 243 32.48 11.35 1.00
CA HIS A 243 32.11 10.35 1.99
C HIS A 243 31.84 11.01 3.34
N GLY A 244 30.77 10.57 3.99
CA GLY A 244 30.36 11.06 5.30
C GLY A 244 30.03 9.91 6.25
N ALA A 245 30.33 10.08 7.53
CA ALA A 245 30.03 9.11 8.57
C ALA A 245 29.60 9.78 9.88
N VAL A 246 28.81 9.04 10.65
CA VAL A 246 28.47 9.33 12.05
C VAL A 246 28.84 8.11 12.89
N ALA A 247 29.46 8.35 14.04
CA ALA A 247 29.76 7.32 15.02
C ALA A 247 29.16 7.72 16.36
N VAL A 248 28.47 6.76 16.98
CA VAL A 248 27.96 6.85 18.34
C VAL A 248 28.73 5.83 19.17
N LYS A 249 29.41 6.31 20.20
CA LYS A 249 30.23 5.50 21.08
C LYS A 249 29.65 5.55 22.48
N VAL A 250 29.47 4.37 23.05
CA VAL A 250 28.92 4.18 24.39
C VAL A 250 29.85 3.26 25.17
N ARG A 251 30.10 3.58 26.44
CA ARG A 251 30.76 2.68 27.37
C ARG A 251 29.72 1.97 28.21
N LEU A 252 29.69 0.63 28.14
CA LEU A 252 28.82 -0.20 28.95
C LEU A 252 29.65 -0.88 30.05
N GLU A 253 29.23 -0.70 31.30
CA GLU A 253 29.77 -1.47 32.42
C GLU A 253 29.16 -2.89 32.40
N PRO A 254 29.80 -3.89 33.05
CA PRO A 254 29.26 -5.24 33.09
C PRO A 254 27.82 -5.26 33.58
N MET A 255 26.95 -5.99 32.87
CA MET A 255 25.52 -6.13 33.17
C MET A 255 24.68 -4.85 33.02
N THR A 256 25.20 -3.77 32.42
CA THR A 256 24.39 -2.59 32.10
C THR A 256 23.85 -2.63 30.65
N ARG A 257 22.86 -1.78 30.38
CA ARG A 257 22.30 -1.54 29.05
C ARG A 257 22.47 -0.06 28.72
N GLY A 258 22.59 0.24 27.43
CA GLY A 258 22.59 1.61 26.91
C GLY A 258 22.11 1.60 25.47
N SER A 259 21.57 2.71 25.00
CA SER A 259 21.08 2.90 23.64
C SER A 259 22.03 3.80 22.84
N ALA A 260 22.24 3.43 21.58
CA ALA A 260 22.97 4.25 20.61
C ALA A 260 22.14 4.27 19.32
N SER A 261 21.75 5.46 18.90
CA SER A 261 20.80 5.66 17.82
C SER A 261 21.45 6.43 16.68
N VAL A 262 21.26 5.95 15.45
CA VAL A 262 21.65 6.63 14.22
C VAL A 262 20.41 6.78 13.35
N ALA A 263 20.15 7.99 12.88
CA ALA A 263 19.05 8.27 11.97
C ALA A 263 19.57 8.80 10.63
N LEU A 264 18.98 8.31 9.54
CA LEU A 264 19.12 8.86 8.21
C LEU A 264 17.86 9.65 7.88
N GLY A 265 17.99 10.96 7.71
CA GLY A 265 16.92 11.83 7.24
C GLY A 265 17.20 12.30 5.82
N TRP A 266 16.15 12.56 5.05
CA TRP A 266 16.25 13.14 3.72
C TRP A 266 15.15 14.16 3.47
N ARG A 267 15.43 15.10 2.57
CA ARG A 267 14.43 16.05 2.08
C ARG A 267 14.66 16.33 0.60
N PHE A 268 13.87 15.70 -0.27
CA PHE A 268 13.90 15.92 -1.73
C PHE A 268 12.58 16.55 -2.20
N PRO A 269 12.45 17.89 -2.20
CA PRO A 269 11.18 18.56 -2.42
C PRO A 269 10.60 18.42 -3.83
N PHE A 270 11.42 18.16 -4.85
CA PHE A 270 11.04 18.31 -6.26
C PHE A 270 10.75 16.98 -6.98
N ARG A 271 9.97 16.06 -6.38
CA ARG A 271 9.58 14.79 -7.03
C ARG A 271 9.18 15.02 -8.49
N ASP A 272 9.80 14.24 -9.37
CA ASP A 272 9.46 14.19 -10.78
C ASP A 272 8.37 13.14 -11.05
N PHE A 273 7.48 13.48 -11.98
CA PHE A 273 6.58 12.57 -12.64
C PHE A 273 6.69 12.80 -14.14
N MET A 274 7.46 11.96 -14.84
CA MET A 274 7.59 11.98 -16.30
C MET A 274 8.02 13.36 -16.87
N GLY A 275 8.95 14.03 -16.18
CA GLY A 275 9.46 15.36 -16.52
C GLY A 275 8.65 16.52 -15.95
N ALA A 276 7.56 16.26 -15.22
CA ALA A 276 6.80 17.27 -14.50
C ALA A 276 7.09 17.21 -12.99
N THR A 277 7.48 18.33 -12.40
CA THR A 277 7.69 18.42 -10.95
C THR A 277 6.35 18.44 -10.21
N VAL A 278 6.00 17.33 -9.55
CA VAL A 278 4.81 17.20 -8.69
C VAL A 278 5.12 17.40 -7.20
N GLY A 279 6.41 17.27 -6.84
CA GLY A 279 6.90 17.52 -5.48
C GLY A 279 6.50 16.46 -4.44
N ASN A 280 7.10 16.54 -3.24
CA ASN A 280 6.78 15.65 -2.12
C ASN A 280 6.08 16.42 -0.99
N TYR A 281 5.00 15.84 -0.44
CA TYR A 281 4.23 16.42 0.66
C TYR A 281 5.08 16.71 1.91
N TYR A 282 5.96 15.76 2.28
CA TYR A 282 6.81 15.90 3.47
C TYR A 282 7.72 17.13 3.41
N ALA A 283 7.98 17.71 2.24
CA ALA A 283 8.80 18.91 2.13
C ALA A 283 8.15 20.16 2.74
N GLY A 284 6.84 20.15 2.95
CA GLY A 284 6.11 21.16 3.73
C GLY A 284 6.09 20.87 5.24
N ILE A 285 6.48 19.66 5.66
CA ILE A 285 6.50 19.22 7.06
C ILE A 285 7.90 19.40 7.67
N VAL A 286 8.93 18.92 6.98
CA VAL A 286 10.33 19.01 7.42
C VAL A 286 11.06 20.13 6.70
N ARG A 287 11.85 20.91 7.44
CA ARG A 287 12.60 22.06 6.91
C ARG A 287 13.81 21.61 6.07
N ASP A 288 14.53 20.63 6.57
CA ASP A 288 15.75 20.06 5.99
C ASP A 288 15.92 18.60 6.44
N SER A 289 16.86 17.87 5.82
CA SER A 289 17.13 16.46 6.15
C SER A 289 17.60 16.24 7.59
N ALA A 290 18.26 17.22 8.22
CA ALA A 290 18.70 17.11 9.61
C ALA A 290 17.51 17.20 10.57
N SER A 291 16.55 18.10 10.29
CA SER A 291 15.28 18.16 11.01
C SER A 291 14.48 16.87 10.85
N ALA A 292 14.46 16.27 9.65
CA ALA A 292 13.82 14.98 9.42
C ALA A 292 14.47 13.84 10.23
N ALA A 293 15.82 13.78 10.25
CA ALA A 293 16.55 12.79 11.03
C ALA A 293 16.32 12.96 12.54
N ARG A 294 16.28 14.21 13.03
CA ARG A 294 16.07 14.52 14.45
C ARG A 294 14.69 14.12 14.94
N LEU A 295 13.65 14.15 14.09
CA LEU A 295 12.32 13.64 14.47
C LEU A 295 12.36 12.16 14.86
N LEU A 296 13.23 11.36 14.24
CA LEU A 296 13.43 9.93 14.56
C LEU A 296 14.45 9.68 15.67
N LEU A 297 15.12 10.74 16.16
CA LEU A 297 16.01 10.68 17.32
C LEU A 297 15.36 11.31 18.55
N ASP A 298 14.15 11.87 18.39
CA ASP A 298 13.31 12.28 19.48
C ASP A 298 12.71 11.02 20.12
N ASP A 299 13.12 10.75 21.36
CA ASP A 299 12.76 9.51 22.05
C ASP A 299 11.25 9.40 22.27
N GLU A 300 10.54 10.52 22.46
CA GLU A 300 9.09 10.53 22.63
C GLU A 300 8.38 10.12 21.33
N THR A 301 8.65 10.81 20.22
CA THR A 301 8.03 10.52 18.92
C THR A 301 8.33 9.09 18.46
N SER A 302 9.59 8.67 18.57
CA SER A 302 10.02 7.34 18.11
C SER A 302 9.47 6.21 18.99
N SER A 303 9.39 6.43 20.30
CA SER A 303 8.79 5.45 21.22
C SER A 303 7.30 5.28 20.95
N LEU A 304 6.57 6.38 20.70
CA LEU A 304 5.15 6.33 20.34
C LEU A 304 4.93 5.56 19.02
N ASP A 305 5.74 5.81 17.99
CA ASP A 305 5.67 5.09 16.73
C ASP A 305 5.94 3.59 16.91
N ILE A 306 6.97 3.22 17.68
CA ILE A 306 7.31 1.84 18.01
C ILE A 306 6.19 1.18 18.80
N GLU A 307 5.65 1.86 19.81
CA GLU A 307 4.56 1.36 20.64
C GLU A 307 3.30 1.08 19.81
N HIS A 308 2.87 2.04 18.99
CA HIS A 308 1.71 1.87 18.12
C HIS A 308 1.89 0.72 17.13
N TRP A 309 3.05 0.64 16.46
CA TRP A 309 3.31 -0.46 15.53
C TRP A 309 3.48 -1.81 16.23
N SER A 310 4.05 -1.84 17.43
CA SER A 310 4.07 -3.02 18.29
C SER A 310 2.63 -3.47 18.60
N GLY A 311 1.76 -2.53 18.98
CA GLY A 311 0.33 -2.75 19.17
C GLY A 311 -0.33 -3.38 17.95
N VAL A 312 -0.18 -2.78 16.76
CA VAL A 312 -0.69 -3.33 15.49
C VAL A 312 -0.14 -4.74 15.25
N SER A 313 1.18 -4.92 15.31
CA SER A 313 1.81 -6.21 15.01
C SER A 313 1.37 -7.31 15.97
N SER A 314 1.17 -6.99 17.25
CA SER A 314 0.74 -7.94 18.28
C SER A 314 -0.63 -8.56 17.97
N CYS A 315 -1.53 -7.83 17.30
CA CYS A 315 -2.84 -8.34 16.90
C CYS A 315 -2.73 -9.48 15.86
N PHE A 316 -1.71 -9.43 14.99
CA PHE A 316 -1.58 -10.36 13.85
C PHE A 316 -0.56 -11.47 14.08
N ILE A 317 0.54 -11.19 14.80
CA ILE A 317 1.65 -12.13 15.00
C ILE A 317 2.06 -12.31 16.47
N GLY A 318 1.30 -11.72 17.41
CA GLY A 318 1.54 -11.91 18.84
C GLY A 318 1.27 -13.35 19.28
N GLU A 319 1.88 -13.76 20.39
CA GLU A 319 1.76 -15.14 20.92
C GLU A 319 0.31 -15.55 21.23
N ALA A 320 -0.54 -14.59 21.58
CA ALA A 320 -1.95 -14.82 21.85
C ALA A 320 -2.83 -14.87 20.59
N SER A 321 -2.35 -14.37 19.45
CA SER A 321 -3.13 -14.30 18.20
C SER A 321 -3.52 -15.69 17.71
N SER A 322 -4.79 -15.85 17.34
CA SER A 322 -5.29 -17.10 16.74
C SER A 322 -5.10 -17.19 15.23
N LEU A 323 -4.49 -16.16 14.61
CA LEU A 323 -4.06 -16.28 13.22
C LEU A 323 -2.85 -17.22 13.12
N PRO A 324 -2.79 -18.11 12.12
CA PRO A 324 -1.55 -18.81 11.82
C PRO A 324 -0.42 -17.80 11.59
N ARG A 325 0.76 -18.05 12.17
CA ARG A 325 1.89 -17.13 12.08
C ARG A 325 2.24 -16.73 10.64
N TRP A 326 2.13 -17.66 9.69
CA TRP A 326 2.38 -17.37 8.28
C TRP A 326 1.39 -16.34 7.70
N LEU A 327 0.13 -16.34 8.16
CA LEU A 327 -0.89 -15.41 7.70
C LEU A 327 -0.62 -14.03 8.27
N GLY A 328 -0.40 -13.93 9.59
CA GLY A 328 -0.06 -12.66 10.24
C GLY A 328 1.19 -12.02 9.64
N ASP A 329 2.25 -12.80 9.42
CA ASP A 329 3.48 -12.34 8.76
C ASP A 329 3.18 -11.83 7.34
N SER A 330 2.38 -12.58 6.56
CA SER A 330 2.03 -12.20 5.18
C SER A 330 1.22 -10.91 5.13
N LEU A 331 0.25 -10.74 6.04
CA LEU A 331 -0.57 -9.52 6.12
C LEU A 331 0.30 -8.30 6.42
N LEU A 332 1.11 -8.34 7.48
CA LEU A 332 1.97 -7.21 7.87
C LEU A 332 3.00 -6.88 6.80
N ASN A 333 3.63 -7.91 6.21
CA ASN A 333 4.62 -7.68 5.15
C ASN A 333 3.98 -7.20 3.84
N SER A 334 2.71 -7.52 3.55
CA SER A 334 2.02 -7.00 2.36
C SER A 334 1.92 -5.48 2.31
N LEU A 335 1.99 -4.81 3.47
CA LEU A 335 2.02 -3.35 3.58
C LEU A 335 3.24 -2.73 2.87
N HIS A 336 4.29 -3.50 2.56
CA HIS A 336 5.43 -3.02 1.76
C HIS A 336 4.99 -2.39 0.43
N HIS A 337 3.85 -2.80 -0.14
CA HIS A 337 3.34 -2.29 -1.41
C HIS A 337 3.13 -0.76 -1.39
N THR A 338 2.86 -0.19 -0.21
CA THR A 338 2.71 1.26 0.04
C THR A 338 3.99 2.07 -0.20
N ARG A 339 5.15 1.41 -0.36
CA ARG A 339 6.40 2.07 -0.75
C ARG A 339 6.35 2.65 -2.16
N SER A 340 5.39 2.20 -2.98
CA SER A 340 5.12 2.75 -4.31
C SER A 340 4.20 3.98 -4.28
N SER A 341 3.66 4.33 -3.11
CA SER A 341 2.76 5.47 -2.95
C SER A 341 3.50 6.81 -3.01
N MET A 342 2.79 7.83 -3.44
CA MET A 342 3.26 9.18 -3.69
C MET A 342 2.33 10.16 -2.97
N TRP A 343 2.82 10.77 -1.90
CA TRP A 343 2.17 11.93 -1.30
C TRP A 343 2.78 13.19 -1.89
N LEU A 344 1.99 13.91 -2.69
CA LEU A 344 2.44 15.02 -3.51
C LEU A 344 2.40 16.35 -2.78
N ALA A 345 3.16 17.33 -3.26
CA ALA A 345 3.27 18.64 -2.61
C ALA A 345 1.93 19.37 -2.50
N ASP A 346 0.98 19.08 -3.39
CA ASP A 346 -0.38 19.64 -3.38
C ASP A 346 -1.38 18.83 -2.52
N GLY A 347 -0.89 17.84 -1.77
CA GLY A 347 -1.70 17.03 -0.87
C GLY A 347 -2.37 15.81 -1.53
N ARG A 348 -2.28 15.64 -2.86
CA ARG A 348 -2.78 14.43 -3.52
C ARG A 348 -2.00 13.20 -3.09
N TRP A 349 -2.70 12.08 -2.95
CA TRP A 349 -2.12 10.76 -2.73
C TRP A 349 -2.33 9.89 -3.96
N ARG A 350 -1.24 9.37 -4.54
CA ARG A 350 -1.26 8.49 -5.70
C ARG A 350 -0.42 7.26 -5.49
N GLN A 351 -0.59 6.24 -6.31
CA GLN A 351 0.26 5.05 -6.21
C GLN A 351 0.45 4.37 -7.56
N TRP A 352 1.66 3.87 -7.79
CA TRP A 352 1.91 3.00 -8.94
C TRP A 352 1.21 1.64 -8.76
N GLU A 353 0.74 1.07 -9.86
CA GLU A 353 0.17 -0.28 -9.86
C GLU A 353 1.19 -1.29 -9.32
N SER A 354 2.44 -1.21 -9.76
CA SER A 354 3.56 -1.98 -9.20
C SER A 354 4.92 -1.40 -9.64
N PHE A 355 6.02 -2.02 -9.24
CA PHE A 355 7.37 -1.62 -9.71
C PHE A 355 7.62 -1.99 -11.18
N SER A 356 6.86 -2.95 -11.71
CA SER A 356 6.96 -3.42 -13.10
C SER A 356 5.87 -2.87 -14.01
N CYS A 357 4.85 -2.22 -13.44
CA CYS A 357 3.74 -1.64 -14.18
C CYS A 357 3.49 -0.21 -13.70
N VAL A 358 3.86 0.75 -14.54
CA VAL A 358 3.81 2.20 -14.31
C VAL A 358 2.42 2.80 -14.61
N ASN A 359 1.35 2.05 -14.37
CA ASN A 359 0.02 2.62 -14.31
C ASN A 359 -0.18 3.29 -12.95
N VAL A 360 -0.98 4.35 -12.86
CA VAL A 360 -1.26 5.04 -11.59
C VAL A 360 -2.69 4.78 -11.15
N ASP A 361 -2.86 4.29 -9.93
CA ASP A 361 -4.15 4.09 -9.25
C ASP A 361 -5.21 3.47 -10.16
N SER A 362 -4.95 2.28 -10.68
CA SER A 362 -5.98 1.53 -11.41
C SER A 362 -7.07 1.11 -10.42
N VAL A 363 -8.34 1.45 -10.72
CA VAL A 363 -9.46 1.33 -9.79
C VAL A 363 -9.65 -0.12 -9.31
N HIS A 364 -9.55 -1.08 -10.23
CA HIS A 364 -9.71 -2.51 -9.94
C HIS A 364 -8.58 -3.08 -9.09
N ASN A 365 -7.33 -2.64 -9.32
CA ASN A 365 -6.17 -3.04 -8.54
C ASN A 365 -6.18 -2.44 -7.13
N ASP A 366 -6.61 -1.18 -7.01
CA ASP A 366 -6.92 -0.61 -5.71
C ASP A 366 -7.95 -1.48 -5.00
N GLY A 367 -8.95 -1.94 -5.77
CA GLY A 367 -9.95 -2.97 -5.42
C GLY A 367 -9.46 -4.09 -4.53
N GLU A 368 -8.24 -4.57 -4.71
CA GLU A 368 -7.69 -5.73 -3.99
C GLU A 368 -6.85 -5.35 -2.77
N ARG A 369 -6.50 -4.07 -2.62
CA ARG A 369 -5.60 -3.53 -1.56
C ARG A 369 -6.23 -2.48 -0.66
N HIS A 370 -7.51 -2.16 -0.82
CA HIS A 370 -8.19 -1.12 -0.02
C HIS A 370 -8.20 -1.34 1.49
N VAL A 371 -8.42 -2.56 1.97
CA VAL A 371 -8.67 -2.81 3.40
C VAL A 371 -7.60 -2.14 4.28
N PRO A 372 -6.29 -2.42 4.08
CA PRO A 372 -5.26 -1.73 4.86
C PRO A 372 -5.16 -0.23 4.57
N TYR A 373 -5.56 0.25 3.39
CA TYR A 373 -5.49 1.67 3.05
C TYR A 373 -6.59 2.48 3.74
N LEU A 374 -7.78 1.91 3.84
CA LEU A 374 -8.88 2.48 4.58
C LEU A 374 -8.66 2.39 6.09
N MET A 375 -8.01 1.31 6.54
CA MET A 375 -7.58 1.15 7.93
C MET A 375 -6.50 2.18 8.33
N LEU A 376 -5.43 2.33 7.54
CA LEU A 376 -4.25 3.13 7.93
C LEU A 376 -4.28 4.57 7.43
N TRP A 377 -4.81 4.81 6.23
CA TRP A 377 -4.79 6.13 5.57
C TRP A 377 -6.16 6.52 4.98
N PRO A 378 -7.26 6.46 5.75
CA PRO A 378 -8.59 6.77 5.26
C PRO A 378 -8.70 8.18 4.66
N ALA A 379 -7.95 9.15 5.21
CA ALA A 379 -7.93 10.53 4.72
C ALA A 379 -7.30 10.70 3.33
N SER A 380 -6.52 9.73 2.85
CA SER A 380 -5.87 9.77 1.54
C SER A 380 -6.82 9.38 0.40
N LEU A 381 -7.81 8.53 0.71
CA LEU A 381 -8.69 7.90 -0.28
C LEU A 381 -9.64 8.88 -1.01
N PRO A 382 -10.21 9.92 -0.36
CA PRO A 382 -11.04 10.91 -1.05
C PRO A 382 -10.34 11.60 -2.23
N SER A 383 -9.02 11.85 -2.13
CA SER A 383 -8.24 12.44 -3.23
C SER A 383 -8.24 11.54 -4.47
N LYS A 384 -8.15 10.22 -4.27
CA LYS A 384 -8.15 9.21 -5.32
C LYS A 384 -9.54 9.08 -5.95
N MET A 385 -10.58 8.98 -5.12
CA MET A 385 -11.97 8.90 -5.56
C MET A 385 -12.41 10.10 -6.41
N ARG A 386 -11.99 11.32 -6.04
CA ARG A 386 -12.26 12.51 -6.85
C ARG A 386 -11.60 12.43 -8.22
N ALA A 387 -10.32 12.06 -8.27
CA ALA A 387 -9.61 11.96 -9.55
C ALA A 387 -10.19 10.89 -10.49
N TRP A 388 -10.60 9.74 -9.96
CA TRP A 388 -11.34 8.75 -10.75
C TRP A 388 -12.68 9.29 -11.24
N GLY A 389 -13.38 10.04 -10.38
CA GLY A 389 -14.65 10.66 -10.73
C GLY A 389 -14.53 11.73 -11.82
N ASP A 390 -13.50 12.56 -11.75
CA ASP A 390 -13.14 13.57 -12.75
C ASP A 390 -12.76 12.92 -14.09
N GLY A 391 -12.16 11.73 -14.03
CA GLY A 391 -11.85 10.89 -15.18
C GLY A 391 -13.05 10.13 -15.76
N ALA A 392 -14.26 10.26 -15.22
CA ALA A 392 -15.43 9.61 -15.78
C ALA A 392 -15.88 10.28 -17.08
N ILE A 393 -16.15 9.48 -18.11
CA ILE A 393 -16.55 10.00 -19.43
C ILE A 393 -18.08 10.22 -19.52
N SER A 394 -18.53 10.88 -20.58
CA SER A 394 -19.92 11.37 -20.72
C SER A 394 -21.00 10.29 -20.66
N ASN A 395 -20.69 9.04 -21.02
CA ASN A 395 -21.62 7.91 -20.92
C ASN A 395 -21.70 7.30 -19.50
N GLY A 396 -20.98 7.85 -18.53
CA GLY A 396 -20.96 7.40 -17.14
C GLY A 396 -19.85 6.42 -16.78
N MET A 397 -19.10 5.89 -17.75
CA MET A 397 -17.99 4.97 -17.48
C MET A 397 -16.86 5.68 -16.72
N VAL A 398 -16.43 5.10 -15.61
CA VAL A 398 -15.18 5.47 -14.94
C VAL A 398 -14.02 4.81 -15.71
N GLN A 399 -12.99 5.57 -16.02
CA GLN A 399 -11.81 5.04 -16.72
C GLN A 399 -10.92 4.24 -15.77
N GLU A 400 -10.16 3.29 -16.33
CA GLU A 400 -9.43 2.27 -15.58
C GLU A 400 -8.44 2.84 -14.55
N GLN A 401 -7.72 3.90 -14.91
CA GLN A 401 -6.56 4.38 -14.15
C GLN A 401 -6.22 5.84 -14.46
N LEU A 402 -5.39 6.45 -13.61
CA LEU A 402 -5.01 7.86 -13.63
C LEU A 402 -3.73 8.16 -14.43
N ALA A 403 -3.04 7.13 -14.91
CA ALA A 403 -2.02 7.22 -15.96
C ALA A 403 -1.80 5.83 -16.59
N CYS A 404 -1.59 5.77 -17.91
CA CYS A 404 -1.37 4.52 -18.64
C CYS A 404 0.08 4.42 -19.10
N GLY A 405 0.77 3.35 -18.71
CA GLY A 405 2.18 3.24 -19.05
C GLY A 405 2.72 1.82 -19.27
N CYS A 406 1.96 0.78 -18.95
CA CYS A 406 2.51 -0.58 -19.05
C CYS A 406 2.63 -1.10 -20.49
N PHE A 407 1.82 -0.55 -21.41
CA PHE A 407 1.85 -0.89 -22.84
C PHE A 407 2.07 0.32 -23.76
N ASN A 408 2.10 1.53 -23.20
CA ASN A 408 2.15 2.80 -23.92
C ASN A 408 3.09 3.79 -23.21
N ALA A 409 3.40 4.91 -23.85
CA ALA A 409 4.13 5.99 -23.18
C ALA A 409 3.29 6.55 -22.02
N VAL A 410 3.91 6.75 -20.86
CA VAL A 410 3.26 7.36 -19.69
C VAL A 410 2.99 8.84 -19.98
N PRO A 411 1.75 9.34 -19.78
CA PRO A 411 1.46 10.77 -19.88
C PRO A 411 2.38 11.61 -18.98
N ARG A 412 2.81 12.78 -19.47
CA ARG A 412 3.57 13.74 -18.64
C ARG A 412 2.73 14.34 -17.52
N ALA A 413 1.42 14.47 -17.74
CA ALA A 413 0.48 14.95 -16.75
C ALA A 413 -0.04 13.78 -15.91
N LEU A 414 0.19 13.86 -14.61
CA LEU A 414 -0.48 13.00 -13.63
C LEU A 414 -2.00 13.26 -13.66
N ASP A 415 -2.80 12.24 -13.32
CA ASP A 415 -4.27 12.28 -13.36
C ASP A 415 -4.85 12.41 -14.78
N THR A 416 -4.12 11.91 -15.78
CA THR A 416 -4.64 11.74 -17.13
C THR A 416 -5.38 10.40 -17.22
N ALA A 417 -6.68 10.42 -16.92
CA ALA A 417 -7.52 9.24 -16.92
C ALA A 417 -7.53 8.52 -18.27
N CYS A 418 -7.36 7.20 -18.26
CA CYS A 418 -7.19 6.39 -19.46
C CYS A 418 -7.46 4.90 -19.18
N GLY A 419 -7.34 4.08 -20.22
CA GLY A 419 -7.37 2.63 -20.12
C GLY A 419 -8.58 2.02 -20.78
N ARG A 420 -8.91 0.80 -20.35
CA ARG A 420 -9.81 -0.10 -21.06
C ARG A 420 -11.27 0.06 -20.66
N ARG A 421 -12.17 -0.50 -21.47
CA ARG A 421 -13.60 -0.62 -21.14
C ARG A 421 -13.81 -1.92 -20.36
N MET A 422 -13.89 -1.79 -19.03
CA MET A 422 -13.86 -2.93 -18.12
C MET A 422 -15.11 -2.99 -17.23
N ALA A 423 -15.56 -4.20 -16.92
CA ALA A 423 -16.76 -4.41 -16.11
C ALA A 423 -16.53 -4.15 -14.60
N ASP A 424 -15.30 -4.33 -14.12
CA ASP A 424 -14.93 -4.23 -12.71
C ASP A 424 -14.54 -2.82 -12.26
N VAL A 425 -14.10 -1.94 -13.16
CA VAL A 425 -13.68 -0.56 -12.85
C VAL A 425 -14.83 0.29 -12.28
N SER A 426 -15.87 0.52 -13.08
CA SER A 426 -17.04 1.31 -12.63
C SER A 426 -17.76 0.65 -11.45
N ALA A 427 -17.74 -0.69 -11.38
CA ALA A 427 -18.31 -1.43 -10.27
C ALA A 427 -17.54 -1.16 -8.96
N MET A 428 -16.21 -1.30 -8.99
CA MET A 428 -15.35 -1.02 -7.85
C MET A 428 -15.44 0.44 -7.38
N TYR A 429 -15.56 1.41 -8.29
CA TYR A 429 -15.78 2.81 -7.92
C TYR A 429 -17.04 2.99 -7.06
N ILE A 430 -18.15 2.36 -7.44
CA ILE A 430 -19.41 2.42 -6.68
C ILE A 430 -19.24 1.71 -5.33
N THR A 431 -18.64 0.51 -5.34
CA THR A 431 -18.36 -0.27 -4.13
C THR A 431 -17.50 0.50 -3.13
N TYR A 432 -16.49 1.22 -3.60
CA TYR A 432 -15.62 2.04 -2.75
C TYR A 432 -16.27 3.27 -2.17
N LEU A 433 -17.17 3.92 -2.92
CA LEU A 433 -17.93 5.01 -2.35
C LEU A 433 -18.82 4.52 -1.20
N LEU A 434 -19.42 3.33 -1.34
CA LEU A 434 -20.18 2.70 -0.26
C LEU A 434 -19.28 2.33 0.92
N GLU A 435 -18.14 1.71 0.67
CA GLU A 435 -17.22 1.32 1.74
C GLU A 435 -16.71 2.54 2.52
N LEU A 436 -16.31 3.61 1.83
CA LEU A 436 -15.92 4.87 2.45
C LEU A 436 -17.05 5.44 3.30
N TRP A 437 -18.29 5.38 2.82
CA TRP A 437 -19.45 5.80 3.58
C TRP A 437 -19.61 4.97 4.87
N GLN A 438 -19.60 3.64 4.76
CA GLN A 438 -19.75 2.72 5.90
C GLN A 438 -18.60 2.86 6.90
N TRP A 439 -17.39 3.18 6.47
CA TRP A 439 -16.24 3.28 7.37
C TRP A 439 -16.06 4.68 7.95
N THR A 440 -16.40 5.75 7.23
CA THR A 440 -16.08 7.13 7.66
C THR A 440 -17.28 7.98 8.03
N ALA A 441 -18.49 7.57 7.63
CA ALA A 441 -19.70 8.38 7.72
C ALA A 441 -19.57 9.77 7.05
N ASP A 442 -18.67 9.93 6.06
CA ASP A 442 -18.48 11.19 5.33
C ASP A 442 -19.61 11.40 4.30
N GLY A 443 -20.74 11.90 4.80
CA GLY A 443 -21.91 12.18 3.95
C GLY A 443 -21.70 13.33 2.96
N ALA A 444 -20.72 14.21 3.21
CA ALA A 444 -20.38 15.29 2.28
C ALA A 444 -19.69 14.72 1.04
N LEU A 445 -18.72 13.83 1.24
CA LEU A 445 -18.06 13.11 0.15
C LEU A 445 -19.05 12.27 -0.67
N VAL A 446 -19.98 11.57 -0.01
CA VAL A 446 -21.02 10.80 -0.71
C VAL A 446 -21.89 11.71 -1.57
N LYS A 447 -22.37 12.85 -1.06
CA LYS A 447 -23.18 13.80 -1.84
C LYS A 447 -22.41 14.35 -3.04
N GLU A 448 -21.12 14.64 -2.85
CA GLU A 448 -20.22 15.13 -3.90
C GLU A 448 -20.08 14.11 -5.04
N LEU A 449 -19.79 12.84 -4.70
CA LEU A 449 -19.43 11.81 -5.66
C LEU A 449 -20.62 10.98 -6.17
N TRP A 450 -21.77 11.05 -5.50
CA TRP A 450 -22.97 10.31 -5.88
C TRP A 450 -23.40 10.52 -7.34
N PRO A 451 -23.41 11.74 -7.91
CA PRO A 451 -23.76 11.93 -9.31
C PRO A 451 -22.90 11.11 -10.28
N VAL A 452 -21.60 10.94 -9.97
CA VAL A 452 -20.70 10.11 -10.79
C VAL A 452 -21.01 8.62 -10.56
N ALA A 453 -21.13 8.18 -9.32
CA ALA A 453 -21.46 6.79 -8.99
C ALA A 453 -22.80 6.34 -9.59
N LYS A 454 -23.82 7.20 -9.57
CA LYS A 454 -25.12 6.96 -10.22
C LYS A 454 -24.97 6.80 -11.73
N ARG A 455 -24.19 7.65 -12.41
CA ARG A 455 -23.91 7.50 -13.85
C ARG A 455 -23.11 6.23 -14.15
N ALA A 456 -22.17 5.86 -13.29
CA ALA A 456 -21.43 4.60 -13.42
C ALA A 456 -22.34 3.37 -13.28
N ALA A 457 -23.31 3.41 -12.37
CA ALA A 457 -24.33 2.38 -12.23
C ALA A 457 -25.27 2.33 -13.44
N LEU A 458 -25.69 3.48 -13.98
CA LEU A 458 -26.47 3.54 -15.23
C LEU A 458 -25.68 2.99 -16.42
N TRP A 459 -24.38 3.29 -16.51
CA TRP A 459 -23.50 2.70 -17.50
C TRP A 459 -23.44 1.17 -17.35
N GLN A 460 -23.27 0.64 -16.13
CA GLN A 460 -23.32 -0.80 -15.86
C GLN A 460 -24.64 -1.45 -16.32
N MET A 461 -25.77 -0.77 -16.15
CA MET A 461 -27.06 -1.25 -16.65
C MET A 461 -27.12 -1.23 -18.19
N ASP A 462 -26.61 -0.18 -18.82
CA ASP A 462 -26.61 -0.02 -20.28
C ASP A 462 -25.76 -1.09 -20.98
N VAL A 463 -24.54 -1.33 -20.49
CA VAL A 463 -23.66 -2.38 -21.04
C VAL A 463 -24.15 -3.80 -20.77
N SER A 464 -25.17 -3.94 -19.92
CA SER A 464 -25.82 -5.21 -19.57
C SER A 464 -27.20 -5.36 -20.19
N LYS A 465 -27.66 -4.40 -21.01
CA LYS A 465 -29.04 -4.34 -21.52
C LYS A 465 -29.43 -5.55 -22.38
N GLU A 466 -28.48 -6.10 -23.12
CA GLU A 466 -28.74 -7.22 -24.06
C GLU A 466 -28.96 -8.55 -23.35
N LEU A 467 -28.10 -8.87 -22.37
CA LEU A 467 -28.09 -10.20 -21.72
C LEU A 467 -28.55 -10.18 -20.26
N GLY A 468 -28.78 -9.00 -19.67
CA GLY A 468 -28.95 -8.83 -18.22
C GLY A 468 -27.63 -8.80 -17.44
N VAL A 469 -26.50 -9.06 -18.10
CA VAL A 469 -25.12 -9.00 -17.56
C VAL A 469 -24.18 -8.35 -18.59
N PRO A 470 -22.99 -7.86 -18.18
CA PRO A 470 -22.13 -7.11 -19.08
C PRO A 470 -21.71 -7.90 -20.32
N PHE A 471 -21.92 -7.32 -21.50
CA PHE A 471 -21.60 -7.94 -22.79
C PHE A 471 -20.17 -7.60 -23.26
N GLN A 472 -19.34 -8.63 -23.50
CA GLN A 472 -18.01 -8.52 -24.13
C GLN A 472 -17.10 -7.41 -23.54
N LEU A 473 -17.01 -7.33 -22.21
CA LEU A 473 -16.15 -6.37 -21.51
C LEU A 473 -14.85 -7.00 -21.00
N GLN A 474 -13.80 -6.19 -20.89
CA GLN A 474 -12.55 -6.58 -20.23
C GLN A 474 -12.71 -6.58 -18.70
N SER A 475 -11.70 -7.10 -18.01
CA SER A 475 -11.55 -7.12 -16.56
C SER A 475 -10.07 -7.17 -16.17
N THR A 476 -9.76 -7.10 -14.88
CA THR A 476 -8.39 -7.20 -14.32
C THR A 476 -7.62 -8.41 -14.89
N TYR A 477 -8.35 -9.48 -15.25
CA TYR A 477 -7.84 -10.69 -15.88
C TYR A 477 -7.58 -10.54 -17.38
N ASP A 478 -6.81 -9.53 -17.75
CA ASP A 478 -6.52 -9.18 -19.14
C ASP A 478 -5.76 -10.28 -19.91
N GLY A 479 -4.89 -11.01 -19.24
CA GLY A 479 -4.19 -12.19 -19.76
C GLY A 479 -5.12 -13.34 -20.16
N LEU A 480 -6.38 -13.35 -19.68
CA LEU A 480 -7.38 -14.37 -20.02
C LEU A 480 -8.21 -14.01 -21.25
N ASN A 481 -8.14 -12.76 -21.72
CA ASN A 481 -8.86 -12.24 -22.88
C ASN A 481 -10.36 -12.57 -22.87
N LEU A 482 -11.03 -12.38 -21.74
CA LEU A 482 -12.42 -12.79 -21.55
C LEU A 482 -13.45 -11.94 -22.32
N GLN A 483 -13.07 -10.74 -22.76
CA GLN A 483 -13.90 -9.84 -23.56
C GLN A 483 -14.34 -10.43 -24.92
N ARG A 484 -13.70 -11.51 -25.38
CA ARG A 484 -14.08 -12.22 -26.62
C ARG A 484 -15.34 -13.09 -26.48
N TYR A 485 -15.85 -13.27 -25.26
CA TYR A 485 -17.04 -14.07 -24.97
C TYR A 485 -18.20 -13.17 -24.57
N ASN A 486 -19.42 -13.62 -24.89
CA ASN A 486 -20.62 -12.82 -24.69
C ASN A 486 -20.83 -12.44 -23.21
N ALA A 487 -20.70 -13.38 -22.29
CA ALA A 487 -20.75 -13.11 -20.86
C ALA A 487 -19.72 -13.94 -20.08
N THR A 488 -19.33 -13.43 -18.91
CA THR A 488 -18.35 -14.06 -18.00
C THR A 488 -18.88 -14.00 -16.57
N THR A 489 -18.59 -15.01 -15.75
CA THR A 489 -19.05 -15.01 -14.35
C THR A 489 -18.44 -13.86 -13.57
N TYR A 490 -17.14 -13.62 -13.72
CA TYR A 490 -16.45 -12.52 -13.03
C TYR A 490 -17.12 -11.16 -13.28
N ASN A 491 -17.36 -10.80 -14.56
CA ASN A 491 -17.99 -9.52 -14.90
C ASN A 491 -19.44 -9.46 -14.43
N SER A 492 -20.17 -10.58 -14.53
CA SER A 492 -21.57 -10.66 -14.10
C SER A 492 -21.71 -10.46 -12.59
N MET A 493 -20.84 -11.07 -11.80
CA MET A 493 -20.82 -10.92 -10.34
C MET A 493 -20.45 -9.49 -9.94
N PHE A 494 -19.54 -8.82 -10.69
CA PHE A 494 -19.22 -7.41 -10.48
C PHE A 494 -20.40 -6.49 -10.77
N HIS A 495 -21.17 -6.77 -11.82
CA HIS A 495 -22.40 -6.04 -12.10
C HIS A 495 -23.41 -6.21 -10.94
N MET A 496 -23.60 -7.42 -10.43
CA MET A 496 -24.48 -7.68 -9.30
C MET A 496 -24.04 -6.93 -8.02
N LEU A 497 -22.73 -6.93 -7.73
CA LEU A 497 -22.16 -6.15 -6.63
C LEU A 497 -22.41 -4.65 -6.81
N ALA A 498 -22.18 -4.11 -8.01
CA ALA A 498 -22.41 -2.71 -8.31
C ALA A 498 -23.89 -2.30 -8.11
N MET A 499 -24.83 -3.15 -8.53
CA MET A 499 -26.26 -2.88 -8.32
C MET A 499 -26.63 -2.87 -6.84
N LYS A 500 -26.12 -3.81 -6.03
CA LYS A 500 -26.35 -3.80 -4.58
C LYS A 500 -25.72 -2.60 -3.89
N ALA A 501 -24.48 -2.27 -4.25
CA ALA A 501 -23.79 -1.12 -3.66
C ALA A 501 -24.47 0.21 -4.03
N ALA A 502 -24.87 0.37 -5.29
CA ALA A 502 -25.62 1.54 -5.75
C ALA A 502 -26.99 1.66 -5.07
N ALA A 503 -27.73 0.55 -4.90
CA ALA A 503 -28.99 0.53 -4.18
C ALA A 503 -28.81 0.92 -2.70
N ALA A 504 -27.77 0.40 -2.03
CA ALA A 504 -27.46 0.74 -0.64
C ALA A 504 -27.12 2.23 -0.48
N LEU A 505 -26.28 2.79 -1.36
CA LEU A 505 -25.99 4.23 -1.41
C LEU A 505 -27.26 5.04 -1.66
N ALA A 506 -28.07 4.66 -2.64
CA ALA A 506 -29.31 5.35 -2.99
C ALA A 506 -30.32 5.36 -1.84
N ARG A 507 -30.42 4.26 -1.07
CA ARG A 507 -31.30 4.15 0.11
C ARG A 507 -30.74 4.84 1.35
N SER A 508 -29.48 5.26 1.36
CA SER A 508 -28.90 5.97 2.50
C SER A 508 -29.65 7.28 2.75
N SER A 509 -29.69 7.72 4.01
CA SER A 509 -30.30 9.01 4.41
C SER A 509 -29.64 10.23 3.76
N ILE A 510 -28.42 10.06 3.25
CA ILE A 510 -27.61 11.12 2.62
C ILE A 510 -28.04 11.36 1.17
N VAL A 511 -28.40 10.30 0.45
CA VAL A 511 -28.80 10.34 -0.96
C VAL A 511 -30.31 10.33 -1.12
N ASN A 512 -31.00 9.40 -0.44
CA ASN A 512 -32.45 9.24 -0.43
C ASN A 512 -33.11 9.21 -1.83
N ASP A 513 -32.59 8.36 -2.71
CA ASP A 513 -33.06 8.15 -4.09
C ASP A 513 -33.70 6.76 -4.24
N ALA A 514 -34.88 6.58 -3.63
CA ALA A 514 -35.58 5.30 -3.60
C ALA A 514 -35.92 4.76 -5.00
N GLN A 515 -36.27 5.63 -5.95
CA GLN A 515 -36.60 5.23 -7.32
C GLN A 515 -35.37 4.64 -8.05
N PHE A 516 -34.20 5.26 -7.87
CA PHE A 516 -32.98 4.69 -8.44
C PHE A 516 -32.57 3.39 -7.76
N ALA A 517 -32.79 3.27 -6.44
CA ALA A 517 -32.56 2.01 -5.73
C ALA A 517 -33.41 0.86 -6.30
N GLU A 518 -34.70 1.10 -6.56
CA GLU A 518 -35.59 0.12 -7.21
C GLU A 518 -35.10 -0.27 -8.62
N SER A 519 -34.56 0.69 -9.37
CA SER A 519 -33.96 0.41 -10.70
C SER A 519 -32.73 -0.48 -10.59
N CYS A 520 -31.91 -0.28 -9.56
CA CYS A 520 -30.76 -1.14 -9.25
C CYS A 520 -31.19 -2.54 -8.84
N ASP A 521 -32.21 -2.66 -7.97
CA ASP A 521 -32.74 -3.97 -7.57
C ASP A 521 -33.32 -4.74 -8.77
N ALA A 522 -34.05 -4.06 -9.66
CA ALA A 522 -34.55 -4.68 -10.88
C ALA A 522 -33.42 -5.14 -11.83
N ALA A 523 -32.31 -4.40 -11.91
CA ALA A 523 -31.14 -4.80 -12.67
C ALA A 523 -30.43 -6.01 -12.04
N LEU A 524 -30.32 -6.04 -10.72
CA LEU A 524 -29.79 -7.18 -9.98
C LEU A 524 -30.58 -8.47 -10.25
N GLU A 525 -31.91 -8.42 -10.22
CA GLU A 525 -32.74 -9.61 -10.49
C GLU A 525 -32.64 -10.10 -11.95
N ARG A 526 -32.49 -9.19 -12.90
CA ARG A 526 -32.17 -9.56 -14.30
C ARG A 526 -30.82 -10.24 -14.40
N ALA A 527 -29.81 -9.71 -13.70
CA ALA A 527 -28.47 -10.29 -13.70
C ALA A 527 -28.45 -11.69 -13.07
N ARG A 528 -29.15 -11.90 -11.94
CA ARG A 528 -29.33 -13.24 -11.33
C ARG A 528 -29.93 -14.23 -12.32
N SER A 529 -31.01 -13.84 -12.99
CA SER A 529 -31.66 -14.68 -14.00
C SER A 529 -30.73 -15.02 -15.16
N ALA A 530 -29.92 -14.05 -15.61
CA ALA A 530 -28.96 -14.24 -16.69
C ALA A 530 -27.78 -15.16 -16.29
N VAL A 531 -27.23 -14.99 -15.09
CA VAL A 531 -26.18 -15.88 -14.55
C VAL A 531 -26.68 -17.32 -14.47
N ASP A 532 -27.90 -17.53 -13.99
CA ASP A 532 -28.54 -18.85 -13.91
C ASP A 532 -28.67 -19.51 -15.29
N GLN A 533 -29.08 -18.74 -16.30
CA GLN A 533 -29.33 -19.26 -17.64
C GLN A 533 -28.06 -19.47 -18.46
N LEU A 534 -27.09 -18.55 -18.35
CA LEU A 534 -25.95 -18.48 -19.25
C LEU A 534 -24.69 -19.13 -18.67
N LEU A 535 -24.51 -19.08 -17.35
CA LEU A 535 -23.22 -19.33 -16.72
C LEU A 535 -23.25 -20.47 -15.69
N TRP A 536 -24.37 -20.70 -15.02
CA TRP A 536 -24.49 -21.86 -14.13
C TRP A 536 -24.49 -23.18 -14.92
N ASN A 537 -23.56 -24.08 -14.60
CA ASN A 537 -23.52 -25.43 -15.13
C ASN A 537 -24.20 -26.39 -14.16
N GLU A 538 -25.46 -26.73 -14.42
CA GLU A 538 -26.24 -27.62 -13.55
C GLU A 538 -25.65 -29.04 -13.45
N ALA A 539 -25.07 -29.55 -14.54
CA ALA A 539 -24.46 -30.89 -14.54
C ALA A 539 -23.11 -30.91 -13.82
N GLY A 540 -22.29 -29.88 -14.02
CA GLY A 540 -20.98 -29.75 -13.39
C GLY A 540 -21.03 -29.20 -11.95
N LYS A 541 -22.14 -28.56 -11.56
CA LYS A 541 -22.32 -27.86 -10.27
C LYS A 541 -21.30 -26.72 -10.05
N PHE A 542 -21.03 -25.94 -11.11
CA PHE A 542 -20.14 -24.78 -11.02
C PHE A 542 -20.54 -23.67 -11.99
N TYR A 543 -20.10 -22.44 -11.73
CA TYR A 543 -20.17 -21.36 -12.71
C TYR A 543 -19.10 -21.49 -13.79
N ARG A 544 -19.52 -21.54 -15.04
CA ARG A 544 -18.62 -21.39 -16.18
C ARG A 544 -17.87 -20.06 -16.04
N SER A 545 -16.58 -20.05 -16.37
CA SER A 545 -15.82 -18.81 -16.47
C SER A 545 -16.45 -17.84 -17.49
N TYR A 546 -16.91 -18.39 -18.61
CA TYR A 546 -17.51 -17.65 -19.71
C TYR A 546 -18.51 -18.51 -20.50
N THR A 547 -19.35 -17.87 -21.32
CA THR A 547 -20.33 -18.55 -22.19
C THR A 547 -19.66 -19.34 -23.32
N GLY A 548 -20.11 -20.59 -23.55
CA GLY A 548 -19.73 -21.39 -24.72
C GLY A 548 -18.70 -22.51 -24.45
N ALA A 549 -18.23 -22.66 -23.22
CA ALA A 549 -17.45 -23.82 -22.79
C ALA A 549 -17.61 -24.06 -21.27
N ASP A 550 -17.26 -25.27 -20.84
CA ASP A 550 -17.24 -25.66 -19.43
C ASP A 550 -15.87 -25.40 -18.80
N ALA A 551 -15.35 -24.19 -19.01
CA ALA A 551 -14.14 -23.69 -18.33
C ALA A 551 -14.51 -23.15 -16.95
N ILE A 552 -13.61 -23.27 -15.96
CA ILE A 552 -13.83 -22.78 -14.59
C ILE A 552 -12.68 -21.88 -14.17
N MET A 553 -13.02 -20.74 -13.57
CA MET A 553 -12.06 -19.74 -13.11
C MET A 553 -12.06 -19.70 -11.58
N ALA A 554 -10.87 -19.77 -10.98
CA ALA A 554 -10.72 -19.89 -9.53
C ALA A 554 -11.22 -18.66 -8.76
N ASP A 555 -11.11 -17.47 -9.39
CA ASP A 555 -11.46 -16.20 -8.75
C ASP A 555 -12.74 -15.56 -9.32
N ALA A 556 -13.61 -16.36 -9.94
CA ALA A 556 -14.83 -15.87 -10.58
C ALA A 556 -15.80 -15.17 -9.60
N LEU A 557 -15.67 -15.45 -8.30
CA LEU A 557 -16.58 -14.99 -7.25
C LEU A 557 -15.95 -13.95 -6.29
N TYR A 558 -14.85 -13.28 -6.66
CA TYR A 558 -14.29 -12.19 -5.86
C TYR A 558 -15.33 -11.11 -5.45
N PRO A 559 -16.30 -10.71 -6.30
CA PRO A 559 -17.35 -9.77 -5.88
C PRO A 559 -18.17 -10.23 -4.67
N GLN A 560 -18.29 -11.54 -4.45
CA GLN A 560 -18.96 -12.08 -3.27
C GLN A 560 -18.12 -11.85 -2.00
N VAL A 561 -16.78 -11.87 -2.07
CA VAL A 561 -15.89 -11.50 -0.96
C VAL A 561 -16.14 -10.06 -0.51
N LEU A 562 -16.22 -9.14 -1.49
CA LEU A 562 -16.52 -7.74 -1.23
C LEU A 562 -17.93 -7.57 -0.65
N SER A 563 -18.92 -8.25 -1.23
CA SER A 563 -20.32 -8.21 -0.76
C SER A 563 -20.45 -8.72 0.68
N ASP A 564 -19.73 -9.79 1.04
CA ASP A 564 -19.70 -10.31 2.41
C ASP A 564 -19.02 -9.31 3.35
N SER A 565 -17.89 -8.73 2.96
CA SER A 565 -17.12 -7.80 3.79
C SER A 565 -17.85 -6.47 4.06
N LEU A 566 -18.71 -6.04 3.13
CA LEU A 566 -19.54 -4.83 3.27
C LEU A 566 -20.92 -5.09 3.89
N GLY A 567 -21.22 -6.34 4.28
CA GLY A 567 -22.49 -6.71 4.88
C GLY A 567 -23.68 -6.60 3.92
N LEU A 568 -23.44 -6.62 2.60
CA LEU A 568 -24.48 -6.53 1.59
C LEU A 568 -25.24 -7.86 1.44
N GLY A 569 -24.71 -8.96 1.97
CA GLY A 569 -25.28 -10.30 1.88
C GLY A 569 -25.02 -10.99 0.54
N PRO A 570 -25.63 -12.15 0.27
CA PRO A 570 -25.32 -12.97 -0.91
C PRO A 570 -25.65 -12.29 -2.24
N LEU A 571 -24.76 -12.44 -3.22
CA LEU A 571 -25.00 -12.13 -4.63
C LEU A 571 -25.78 -13.26 -5.29
N ASP A 572 -25.37 -14.51 -5.02
CA ASP A 572 -26.08 -15.74 -5.40
C ASP A 572 -26.22 -16.68 -4.17
N LYS A 573 -26.88 -17.82 -4.33
CA LYS A 573 -27.14 -18.83 -3.30
C LYS A 573 -25.82 -19.38 -2.75
N ASP A 574 -25.69 -19.39 -1.42
CA ASP A 574 -24.50 -19.93 -0.74
C ASP A 574 -24.20 -21.38 -1.11
N GLU A 575 -25.22 -22.21 -1.35
CA GLU A 575 -25.04 -23.59 -1.82
C GLU A 575 -24.27 -23.64 -3.16
N ARG A 576 -24.60 -22.78 -4.11
CA ARG A 576 -23.91 -22.74 -5.41
C ARG A 576 -22.49 -22.20 -5.30
N VAL A 577 -22.27 -21.22 -4.41
CA VAL A 577 -20.92 -20.74 -4.10
C VAL A 577 -20.08 -21.90 -3.57
N LEU A 578 -20.57 -22.65 -2.59
CA LEU A 578 -19.87 -23.81 -2.04
C LEU A 578 -19.58 -24.89 -3.09
N LEU A 579 -20.58 -25.24 -3.92
CA LEU A 579 -20.39 -26.21 -5.01
C LEU A 579 -19.32 -25.75 -6.01
N HIS A 580 -19.33 -24.46 -6.39
CA HIS A 580 -18.29 -23.90 -7.25
C HIS A 580 -16.91 -23.94 -6.61
N LEU A 581 -16.77 -23.61 -5.32
CA LEU A 581 -15.49 -23.66 -4.60
C LEU A 581 -14.91 -25.08 -4.56
N GLU A 582 -15.75 -26.09 -4.31
CA GLU A 582 -15.34 -27.50 -4.36
C GLU A 582 -14.83 -27.89 -5.75
N GLU A 583 -15.53 -27.45 -6.80
CA GLU A 583 -15.12 -27.74 -8.17
C GLU A 583 -13.84 -26.99 -8.57
N VAL A 584 -13.64 -25.76 -8.09
CA VAL A 584 -12.38 -25.02 -8.23
C VAL A 584 -11.24 -25.81 -7.59
N LEU A 585 -11.39 -26.33 -6.38
CA LEU A 585 -10.34 -27.16 -5.78
C LEU A 585 -10.10 -28.44 -6.58
N ARG A 586 -11.16 -29.08 -7.08
CA ARG A 586 -11.03 -30.31 -7.86
C ARG A 586 -10.25 -30.10 -9.16
N GLN A 587 -10.48 -28.97 -9.84
CA GLN A 587 -9.92 -28.73 -11.18
C GLN A 587 -8.67 -27.86 -11.18
N ASN A 588 -8.58 -26.86 -10.32
CA ASN A 588 -7.57 -25.80 -10.40
C ASN A 588 -6.47 -25.95 -9.35
N ASP A 589 -6.55 -26.90 -8.43
CA ASP A 589 -5.54 -27.02 -7.37
C ASP A 589 -4.16 -27.43 -7.90
N SER A 590 -3.12 -26.79 -7.36
CA SER A 590 -1.71 -27.07 -7.67
C SER A 590 -0.83 -26.94 -6.42
N PRO A 591 0.45 -27.34 -6.47
CA PRO A 591 1.36 -27.18 -5.33
C PRO A 591 1.60 -25.72 -4.89
N PHE A 592 1.36 -24.74 -5.76
CA PHE A 592 1.69 -23.32 -5.51
C PHE A 592 0.45 -22.43 -5.31
N GLY A 593 -0.74 -23.00 -5.49
CA GLY A 593 -2.01 -22.28 -5.45
C GLY A 593 -2.99 -22.75 -6.51
N LEU A 594 -4.10 -22.03 -6.66
CA LEU A 594 -5.13 -22.31 -7.64
C LEU A 594 -4.71 -21.76 -9.01
N LEU A 595 -4.67 -22.61 -10.03
CA LEU A 595 -4.59 -22.19 -11.41
C LEU A 595 -5.74 -21.22 -11.68
N VAL A 596 -5.46 -20.08 -12.31
CA VAL A 596 -6.48 -19.04 -12.50
C VAL A 596 -7.66 -19.59 -13.31
N GLN A 597 -7.41 -20.48 -14.27
CA GLN A 597 -8.47 -21.08 -15.06
C GLN A 597 -8.14 -22.49 -15.57
N THR A 598 -9.15 -23.34 -15.67
CA THR A 598 -9.06 -24.65 -16.32
C THR A 598 -10.21 -24.83 -17.32
N GLY A 599 -10.09 -25.83 -18.21
CA GLY A 599 -11.07 -26.10 -19.27
C GLY A 599 -10.83 -25.37 -20.60
N ARG A 600 -9.79 -24.53 -20.72
CA ARG A 600 -9.24 -24.07 -22.03
C ARG A 600 -7.84 -24.61 -22.27
N ARG A 601 -7.44 -24.68 -23.55
CA ARG A 601 -6.08 -25.03 -23.97
C ARG A 601 -5.22 -23.78 -24.21
N VAL A 602 -5.03 -22.97 -23.17
CA VAL A 602 -4.21 -21.74 -23.20
C VAL A 602 -3.18 -21.82 -22.07
N GLN A 603 -1.93 -21.42 -22.32
CA GLN A 603 -0.86 -21.54 -21.32
C GLN A 603 -1.06 -20.59 -20.14
N SER A 604 -1.45 -19.34 -20.38
CA SER A 604 -1.68 -18.32 -19.33
C SER A 604 -2.79 -18.68 -18.34
N ASP A 605 -3.68 -19.61 -18.70
CA ASP A 605 -4.72 -20.13 -17.82
C ASP A 605 -4.14 -20.99 -16.69
N LYS A 606 -2.95 -21.58 -16.91
CA LYS A 606 -2.30 -22.53 -16.01
C LYS A 606 -1.33 -21.88 -15.02
N GLU A 607 -1.47 -20.58 -14.78
CA GLU A 607 -0.65 -19.86 -13.81
C GLU A 607 -1.48 -19.47 -12.59
N VAL A 608 -0.85 -19.23 -11.44
CA VAL A 608 -1.53 -18.83 -10.21
C VAL A 608 -1.59 -17.31 -10.13
N TRP A 609 -2.80 -16.77 -10.17
CA TRP A 609 -3.07 -15.36 -9.89
C TRP A 609 -3.27 -15.22 -8.37
N ASN A 610 -2.38 -14.49 -7.69
CA ASN A 610 -2.16 -14.63 -6.24
C ASN A 610 -3.32 -14.17 -5.31
N MET A 611 -4.41 -13.62 -5.85
CA MET A 611 -5.64 -13.26 -5.12
C MET A 611 -6.63 -14.44 -4.99
N ALA A 612 -6.56 -15.42 -5.88
CA ALA A 612 -7.55 -16.50 -5.98
C ALA A 612 -7.60 -17.36 -4.70
N ASN A 613 -6.44 -17.72 -4.15
CA ASN A 613 -6.34 -18.55 -2.95
C ASN A 613 -6.92 -17.85 -1.70
N PRO A 614 -6.54 -16.59 -1.38
CA PRO A 614 -7.18 -15.86 -0.31
C PRO A 614 -8.69 -15.65 -0.48
N ASN A 615 -9.15 -15.38 -1.71
CA ASN A 615 -10.57 -15.22 -2.01
C ASN A 615 -11.35 -16.52 -1.80
N TRP A 616 -10.82 -17.65 -2.26
CA TRP A 616 -11.38 -18.98 -2.01
C TRP A 616 -11.55 -19.24 -0.51
N ALA A 617 -10.49 -19.00 0.28
CA ALA A 617 -10.49 -19.22 1.72
C ALA A 617 -11.54 -18.34 2.41
N THR A 618 -11.60 -17.06 2.03
CA THR A 618 -12.56 -16.08 2.56
C THR A 618 -13.99 -16.51 2.31
N LEU A 619 -14.33 -16.90 1.06
CA LEU A 619 -15.67 -17.36 0.70
C LEU A 619 -16.07 -18.61 1.47
N SER A 620 -15.15 -19.58 1.60
CA SER A 620 -15.38 -20.82 2.36
C SER A 620 -15.68 -20.54 3.83
N ILE A 621 -14.89 -19.68 4.49
CA ILE A 621 -15.07 -19.36 5.92
C ILE A 621 -16.41 -18.66 6.18
N TRP A 622 -16.79 -17.68 5.35
CA TRP A 622 -18.09 -17.00 5.47
C TRP A 622 -19.28 -17.96 5.44
N ARG A 623 -19.16 -19.06 4.70
CA ARG A 623 -20.19 -20.08 4.52
C ARG A 623 -20.02 -21.28 5.45
N ARG A 624 -19.35 -21.08 6.59
CA ARG A 624 -19.12 -22.09 7.65
C ARG A 624 -18.40 -23.35 7.13
N GLY A 625 -17.56 -23.19 6.10
CA GLY A 625 -16.64 -24.24 5.69
C GLY A 625 -15.58 -24.52 6.76
N ASP A 626 -14.86 -25.62 6.61
CA ASP A 626 -13.76 -25.97 7.51
C ASP A 626 -12.66 -24.89 7.45
N VAL A 627 -12.46 -24.20 8.57
CA VAL A 627 -11.50 -23.09 8.68
C VAL A 627 -10.07 -23.55 8.43
N ALA A 628 -9.68 -24.72 8.94
CA ALA A 628 -8.33 -25.24 8.76
C ALA A 628 -8.05 -25.59 7.29
N ARG A 629 -9.04 -26.18 6.61
CA ARG A 629 -8.99 -26.45 5.16
C ARG A 629 -8.87 -25.15 4.37
N ALA A 630 -9.70 -24.16 4.68
CA ALA A 630 -9.66 -22.86 4.00
C ALA A 630 -8.32 -22.15 4.16
N LEU A 631 -7.80 -22.11 5.38
CA LEU A 631 -6.47 -21.56 5.64
C LEU A 631 -5.37 -22.38 4.95
N GLY A 632 -5.52 -23.70 4.83
CA GLY A 632 -4.63 -24.56 4.06
C GLY A 632 -4.58 -24.21 2.57
N VAL A 633 -5.71 -23.84 1.95
CA VAL A 633 -5.77 -23.38 0.55
C VAL A 633 -5.06 -22.04 0.39
N ALA A 634 -5.28 -21.08 1.30
CA ALA A 634 -4.59 -19.80 1.29
C ALA A 634 -3.07 -19.95 1.51
N ALA A 635 -2.66 -20.85 2.40
CA ALA A 635 -1.26 -21.09 2.75
C ALA A 635 -0.40 -21.55 1.57
N LYS A 636 -0.97 -22.31 0.62
CA LYS A 636 -0.23 -22.78 -0.57
C LYS A 636 0.44 -21.65 -1.36
N THR A 637 -0.18 -20.48 -1.39
CA THR A 637 0.37 -19.31 -2.06
C THR A 637 1.09 -18.40 -1.07
N LEU A 638 0.43 -18.02 0.04
CA LEU A 638 0.99 -17.03 0.97
C LEU A 638 2.21 -17.55 1.73
N ASP A 639 2.15 -18.76 2.28
CA ASP A 639 3.27 -19.35 2.99
C ASP A 639 4.39 -19.83 2.05
N TRP A 640 4.08 -20.10 0.77
CA TRP A 640 5.11 -20.34 -0.25
C TRP A 640 6.03 -19.13 -0.40
N TRP A 641 5.46 -17.93 -0.56
CA TRP A 641 6.25 -16.69 -0.67
C TRP A 641 7.00 -16.36 0.62
N ARG A 642 6.39 -16.63 1.79
CA ARG A 642 7.01 -16.40 3.09
C ARG A 642 8.15 -17.37 3.40
N SER A 643 7.88 -18.67 3.34
CA SER A 643 8.75 -19.72 3.89
C SER A 643 9.69 -20.31 2.86
N VAL A 644 9.26 -20.40 1.59
CA VAL A 644 10.03 -21.04 0.53
C VAL A 644 10.81 -20.00 -0.29
N GLN A 645 10.13 -19.01 -0.85
CA GLN A 645 10.79 -17.94 -1.62
C GLN A 645 11.52 -16.95 -0.72
N LYS A 646 11.00 -16.73 0.50
CA LYS A 646 11.54 -15.77 1.48
C LYS A 646 11.63 -14.34 0.91
N ASP A 647 10.63 -13.98 0.10
CA ASP A 647 10.60 -12.73 -0.65
C ASP A 647 9.23 -12.05 -0.57
N MET A 648 8.73 -11.88 0.67
CA MET A 648 7.41 -11.25 0.91
C MET A 648 7.33 -9.79 0.48
N TRP A 649 8.47 -9.16 0.17
CA TRP A 649 8.53 -7.75 -0.25
C TRP A 649 8.49 -7.60 -1.77
N ASN A 650 8.38 -8.72 -2.49
CA ASN A 650 8.30 -8.78 -3.93
C ASN A 650 7.35 -9.92 -4.35
N VAL A 651 6.24 -10.07 -3.63
CA VAL A 651 5.17 -10.99 -4.06
C VAL A 651 4.67 -10.53 -5.43
N PRO A 652 4.69 -11.39 -6.46
CA PRO A 652 4.28 -11.01 -7.80
C PRO A 652 2.76 -11.00 -7.96
N ALA A 653 2.25 -10.50 -9.08
CA ALA A 653 0.84 -10.69 -9.44
C ALA A 653 0.55 -12.15 -9.76
N VAL A 654 1.45 -12.78 -10.53
CA VAL A 654 1.27 -14.13 -11.07
C VAL A 654 2.48 -15.01 -10.74
N THR A 655 2.21 -16.22 -10.26
CA THR A 655 3.20 -17.26 -9.96
C THR A 655 3.14 -18.34 -11.02
N ALA A 656 4.30 -18.76 -11.53
CA ALA A 656 4.38 -19.78 -12.57
C ALA A 656 4.11 -21.20 -12.02
N VAL A 657 3.49 -22.07 -12.81
CA VAL A 657 3.32 -23.51 -12.49
C VAL A 657 3.98 -24.41 -13.54
N GLY A 658 4.32 -23.88 -14.71
CA GLY A 658 4.99 -24.60 -15.80
C GLY A 658 6.41 -25.12 -15.49
N SER A 659 6.87 -26.10 -16.26
CA SER A 659 8.17 -26.77 -16.04
C SER A 659 9.36 -25.81 -16.19
N GLY A 660 10.26 -25.80 -15.20
CA GLY A 660 11.50 -25.01 -15.19
C GLY A 660 11.41 -23.69 -14.42
N THR A 661 10.21 -23.16 -14.19
CA THR A 661 9.97 -21.93 -13.42
C THR A 661 8.87 -22.07 -12.36
N ALA A 662 8.37 -23.27 -12.13
CA ALA A 662 7.30 -23.55 -11.17
C ALA A 662 7.60 -22.96 -9.77
N GLY A 663 6.64 -22.21 -9.24
CA GLY A 663 6.74 -21.51 -7.96
C GLY A 663 7.54 -20.21 -7.99
N LEU A 664 8.07 -19.78 -9.15
CA LEU A 664 8.79 -18.52 -9.32
C LEU A 664 7.87 -17.42 -9.87
N PRO A 665 8.27 -16.13 -9.79
CA PRO A 665 7.52 -15.05 -10.41
C PRO A 665 7.30 -15.28 -11.90
N TRP A 666 6.05 -15.13 -12.36
CA TRP A 666 5.71 -15.15 -13.78
C TRP A 666 5.52 -13.75 -14.33
N ALA A 667 4.70 -12.93 -13.67
CA ALA A 667 4.39 -11.58 -14.12
C ALA A 667 4.15 -10.63 -12.95
N ASN A 668 4.59 -9.39 -13.18
CA ASN A 668 4.52 -8.20 -12.33
C ASN A 668 5.07 -8.36 -10.90
N SER A 669 6.17 -7.69 -10.59
CA SER A 669 6.85 -7.70 -9.29
C SER A 669 6.21 -6.71 -8.29
N HIS A 670 6.31 -6.94 -6.98
CA HIS A 670 5.84 -6.01 -5.93
C HIS A 670 4.35 -5.63 -6.05
N TYR A 671 3.49 -6.62 -6.26
CA TYR A 671 2.08 -6.41 -6.63
C TYR A 671 1.11 -6.64 -5.47
N GLY A 672 0.02 -5.86 -5.42
CA GLY A 672 -0.97 -5.86 -4.33
C GLY A 672 -2.02 -6.98 -4.36
N TYR A 673 -2.02 -7.88 -5.34
CA TYR A 673 -3.07 -8.89 -5.55
C TYR A 673 -3.33 -9.78 -4.34
N HIS A 674 -2.25 -10.24 -3.70
CA HIS A 674 -2.33 -11.08 -2.51
C HIS A 674 -2.95 -10.35 -1.29
N MET A 675 -3.15 -9.04 -1.36
CA MET A 675 -3.74 -8.23 -0.27
C MET A 675 -5.24 -8.47 -0.10
N THR A 676 -5.91 -9.21 -1.00
CA THR A 676 -7.26 -9.73 -0.71
C THR A 676 -7.26 -10.65 0.52
N ALA A 677 -6.11 -11.15 0.95
CA ALA A 677 -5.94 -11.89 2.20
C ALA A 677 -6.38 -11.14 3.46
N TRP A 678 -6.43 -9.80 3.43
CA TRP A 678 -6.98 -9.03 4.54
C TRP A 678 -8.46 -9.35 4.79
N HIS A 679 -9.22 -9.80 3.78
CA HIS A 679 -10.61 -10.24 3.97
C HIS A 679 -10.74 -11.56 4.74
N ILE A 680 -9.68 -12.37 4.86
CA ILE A 680 -9.69 -13.58 5.71
C ILE A 680 -9.92 -13.17 7.17
N VAL A 681 -9.39 -12.03 7.61
CA VAL A 681 -9.58 -11.51 8.97
C VAL A 681 -11.06 -11.21 9.24
N PHE A 682 -11.74 -10.58 8.28
CA PHE A 682 -13.18 -10.33 8.38
C PHE A 682 -13.99 -11.62 8.38
N ALA A 683 -13.62 -12.61 7.56
CA ALA A 683 -14.31 -13.89 7.53
C ALA A 683 -14.14 -14.67 8.85
N LEU A 684 -12.93 -14.68 9.44
CA LEU A 684 -12.65 -15.36 10.70
C LEU A 684 -13.37 -14.73 11.89
N SER A 685 -13.37 -13.39 11.97
CA SER A 685 -14.02 -12.65 13.06
C SER A 685 -15.53 -12.45 12.84
N GLY A 686 -16.00 -12.61 11.59
CA GLY A 686 -17.34 -12.20 11.18
C GLY A 686 -17.58 -10.70 11.36
N GLN A 687 -16.52 -9.88 11.32
CA GLN A 687 -16.61 -8.46 11.62
C GLN A 687 -17.46 -7.72 10.57
N GLN A 688 -18.31 -6.80 11.02
CA GLN A 688 -18.99 -5.78 10.22
C GLN A 688 -18.94 -4.44 10.94
N PHE A 689 -18.64 -3.36 10.22
CA PHE A 689 -18.57 -2.01 10.78
C PHE A 689 -19.40 -1.03 9.94
N ASP A 690 -20.19 -0.20 10.63
CA ASP A 690 -21.03 0.85 10.04
C ASP A 690 -20.93 2.12 10.90
N ALA A 691 -20.00 3.00 10.54
CA ALA A 691 -19.79 4.30 11.15
C ALA A 691 -21.04 5.20 11.14
N PRO A 692 -21.87 5.26 10.06
CA PRO A 692 -23.13 6.00 10.07
C PRO A 692 -24.07 5.69 11.24
N THR A 693 -24.09 4.44 11.72
CA THR A 693 -24.88 4.03 12.89
C THR A 693 -24.04 3.77 14.13
N SER A 694 -22.72 4.04 14.05
CA SER A 694 -21.72 3.70 15.06
C SER A 694 -21.84 2.24 15.55
N ALA A 695 -22.06 1.31 14.63
CA ALA A 695 -22.27 -0.10 14.93
C ALA A 695 -21.05 -0.94 14.55
N LEU A 696 -20.62 -1.79 15.47
CA LEU A 696 -19.62 -2.83 15.23
C LEU A 696 -20.24 -4.18 15.59
N SER A 697 -20.07 -5.18 14.73
CA SER A 697 -20.51 -6.53 15.05
C SER A 697 -19.51 -7.59 14.67
N PHE A 698 -19.60 -8.74 15.35
CA PHE A 698 -18.75 -9.90 15.17
C PHE A 698 -19.60 -11.17 15.12
N SER A 699 -19.15 -12.16 14.37
CA SER A 699 -19.64 -13.54 14.46
C SER A 699 -18.48 -14.51 14.22
N PRO A 700 -17.63 -14.71 15.24
CA PRO A 700 -16.38 -15.45 15.12
C PRO A 700 -16.57 -16.89 14.64
N LYS A 701 -15.62 -17.38 13.84
CA LYS A 701 -15.65 -18.74 13.25
C LYS A 701 -14.70 -19.74 13.92
N LEU A 702 -13.94 -19.28 14.92
CA LEU A 702 -13.05 -20.13 15.70
C LEU A 702 -13.72 -20.54 17.02
N PRO A 703 -13.48 -21.77 17.51
CA PRO A 703 -13.91 -22.16 18.84
C PRO A 703 -13.10 -21.43 19.92
N PRO A 704 -13.67 -21.19 21.12
CA PRO A 704 -12.91 -20.66 22.24
C PRO A 704 -11.84 -21.66 22.73
N PRO A 705 -10.69 -21.17 23.23
CA PRO A 705 -10.31 -19.77 23.32
C PRO A 705 -9.77 -19.26 21.99
N PHE A 706 -9.98 -17.98 21.71
CA PHE A 706 -9.36 -17.32 20.56
C PHE A 706 -9.07 -15.85 20.84
N GLU A 707 -8.17 -15.27 20.04
CA GLU A 707 -7.90 -13.84 19.92
C GLU A 707 -7.77 -13.48 18.44
N LEU A 708 -8.72 -12.71 17.92
CA LEU A 708 -8.80 -12.34 16.51
C LEU A 708 -8.64 -10.84 16.34
N PRO A 709 -7.86 -10.36 15.35
CA PRO A 709 -7.77 -8.94 15.07
C PRO A 709 -9.11 -8.39 14.57
N PHE A 710 -9.40 -7.14 14.93
CA PHE A 710 -10.42 -6.32 14.30
C PHE A 710 -9.82 -5.01 13.80
N MET A 711 -10.43 -4.45 12.75
CA MET A 711 -9.88 -3.30 12.02
C MET A 711 -10.98 -2.32 11.65
N VAL A 712 -10.85 -1.06 12.05
CA VAL A 712 -11.71 0.05 11.60
C VAL A 712 -10.80 1.24 11.23
N PRO A 713 -11.29 2.34 10.63
CA PRO A 713 -10.41 3.45 10.25
C PRO A 713 -9.60 3.99 11.42
N ASN A 714 -8.29 4.05 11.26
CA ASN A 714 -7.31 4.53 12.23
C ASN A 714 -7.30 3.76 13.56
N THR A 715 -7.88 2.57 13.66
CA THR A 715 -7.91 1.79 14.91
C THR A 715 -7.80 0.29 14.63
N VAL A 716 -6.87 -0.36 15.34
CA VAL A 716 -6.67 -1.81 15.31
C VAL A 716 -6.73 -2.35 16.73
N GLY A 717 -7.35 -3.50 16.90
CA GLY A 717 -7.44 -4.16 18.18
C GLY A 717 -7.68 -5.66 18.06
N VAL A 718 -8.04 -6.28 19.19
CA VAL A 718 -8.35 -7.71 19.26
C VAL A 718 -9.70 -7.95 19.91
N LEU A 719 -10.42 -8.93 19.38
CA LEU A 719 -11.54 -9.60 20.03
C LEU A 719 -11.05 -10.93 20.58
N ARG A 720 -11.12 -11.10 21.89
CA ARG A 720 -10.77 -12.34 22.59
C ARG A 720 -12.01 -13.02 23.16
N MET A 721 -12.03 -14.34 23.13
CA MET A 721 -12.96 -15.17 23.91
C MET A 721 -12.16 -16.17 24.74
N ASP A 722 -12.44 -16.26 26.04
CA ASP A 722 -11.80 -17.24 26.91
C ASP A 722 -12.57 -18.58 26.98
N HIS A 723 -12.06 -19.54 27.76
CA HIS A 723 -12.70 -20.84 27.96
C HIS A 723 -14.04 -20.76 28.71
N ALA A 724 -14.28 -19.69 29.47
CA ALA A 724 -15.54 -19.45 30.17
C ALA A 724 -16.59 -18.78 29.26
N GLY A 725 -16.21 -18.44 28.02
CA GLY A 725 -17.05 -17.79 27.03
C GLY A 725 -17.14 -16.28 27.21
N LEU A 726 -16.29 -15.67 28.03
CA LEU A 726 -16.23 -14.23 28.21
C LEU A 726 -15.54 -13.59 27.01
N TYR A 727 -16.24 -12.66 26.35
CA TYR A 727 -15.65 -11.85 25.30
C TYR A 727 -14.92 -10.65 25.90
N THR A 728 -13.79 -10.29 25.29
CA THR A 728 -13.01 -9.08 25.60
C THR A 728 -12.66 -8.36 24.31
N LEU A 729 -13.11 -7.11 24.15
CA LEU A 729 -12.68 -6.25 23.06
C LEU A 729 -11.60 -5.28 23.57
N LEU A 730 -10.43 -5.26 22.92
CA LEU A 730 -9.28 -4.43 23.29
C LEU A 730 -8.76 -3.64 22.09
N VAL A 731 -8.70 -2.32 22.20
CA VAL A 731 -7.94 -1.49 21.25
C VAL A 731 -6.45 -1.64 21.56
N LYS A 732 -5.64 -1.90 20.53
CA LYS A 732 -4.19 -2.09 20.67
C LYS A 732 -3.38 -0.94 20.07
N ALA A 733 -3.93 -0.25 19.06
CA ALA A 733 -3.31 0.92 18.46
C ALA A 733 -4.36 1.80 17.78
N GLY A 734 -4.06 3.10 17.70
CA GLY A 734 -4.87 4.06 16.96
C GLY A 734 -5.86 4.84 17.83
N ARG A 735 -6.96 5.31 17.23
CA ARG A 735 -7.93 6.17 17.92
C ARG A 735 -8.89 5.36 18.81
N ALA A 736 -9.44 6.00 19.84
CA ALA A 736 -10.52 5.41 20.63
C ALA A 736 -11.76 5.11 19.77
N LEU A 737 -12.43 3.99 20.07
CA LEU A 737 -13.63 3.55 19.34
C LEU A 737 -14.88 4.27 19.80
N GLN A 738 -15.53 5.02 18.91
CA GLN A 738 -16.85 5.61 19.21
C GLN A 738 -17.94 4.68 18.69
N LEU A 739 -18.59 3.93 19.59
CA LEU A 739 -19.64 2.97 19.27
C LEU A 739 -20.95 3.33 19.98
N ALA A 740 -22.05 3.26 19.24
CA ALA A 740 -23.40 3.27 19.80
C ALA A 740 -23.90 1.84 20.03
N GLN A 741 -23.42 0.87 19.24
CA GLN A 741 -23.88 -0.52 19.27
C GLN A 741 -22.70 -1.49 19.07
N LEU A 742 -22.64 -2.51 19.90
CA LEU A 742 -21.74 -3.66 19.74
C LEU A 742 -22.56 -4.95 19.75
N ARG A 743 -22.39 -5.80 18.74
CA ARG A 743 -23.00 -7.13 18.69
C ARG A 743 -21.95 -8.23 18.52
N ILE A 744 -22.01 -9.28 19.32
CA ILE A 744 -21.15 -10.45 19.17
C ILE A 744 -22.05 -11.68 19.17
N ASP A 745 -22.16 -12.34 18.03
CA ASP A 745 -23.20 -13.34 17.77
C ASP A 745 -24.60 -12.82 18.17
N ASP A 746 -25.24 -13.45 19.16
CA ASP A 746 -26.55 -13.08 19.68
C ASP A 746 -26.47 -12.06 20.84
N ALA A 747 -25.29 -11.79 21.39
CA ALA A 747 -25.09 -10.81 22.44
C ALA A 747 -25.07 -9.39 21.86
N PHE A 748 -25.76 -8.46 22.51
CA PHE A 748 -25.91 -7.09 22.03
C PHE A 748 -25.79 -6.09 23.18
N VAL A 749 -25.05 -5.01 22.94
CA VAL A 749 -24.88 -3.89 23.86
C VAL A 749 -25.12 -2.57 23.12
N ARG A 750 -25.83 -1.67 23.79
CA ARG A 750 -26.05 -0.29 23.36
C ARG A 750 -25.39 0.66 24.36
N PHE A 751 -24.65 1.63 23.85
CA PHE A 751 -23.97 2.64 24.68
C PHE A 751 -24.80 3.93 24.70
N GLU A 752 -25.17 4.40 25.89
CA GLU A 752 -26.06 5.58 26.05
C GLU A 752 -25.34 6.92 25.85
N ASP A 753 -24.02 6.99 26.08
CA ASP A 753 -23.19 8.20 25.94
C ASP A 753 -22.34 8.22 24.65
N GLY A 754 -22.49 7.21 23.78
CA GLY A 754 -21.84 7.12 22.48
C GLY A 754 -20.31 6.99 22.51
N SER A 755 -19.70 6.87 23.69
CA SER A 755 -18.25 6.80 23.85
C SER A 755 -17.82 5.52 24.55
N VAL A 756 -17.14 4.65 23.80
CA VAL A 756 -16.28 3.62 24.39
C VAL A 756 -14.88 4.26 24.44
N GLY A 757 -14.30 4.41 25.64
CA GLY A 757 -12.96 4.99 25.77
C GLY A 757 -11.87 4.03 25.27
N GLU A 758 -10.63 4.25 25.70
CA GLU A 758 -9.66 3.16 25.84
C GLU A 758 -10.28 2.13 26.77
N THR A 759 -10.94 1.09 26.24
CA THR A 759 -11.78 0.26 27.10
C THR A 759 -11.80 -1.18 26.67
N THR A 760 -11.48 -2.02 27.65
CA THR A 760 -11.84 -3.44 27.72
C THR A 760 -13.35 -3.54 27.85
N VAL A 761 -14.04 -4.05 26.82
CA VAL A 761 -15.47 -4.41 26.94
C VAL A 761 -15.54 -5.90 27.24
N LEU A 762 -16.01 -6.26 28.43
CA LEU A 762 -16.27 -7.64 28.82
C LEU A 762 -17.71 -8.00 28.45
N LEU A 763 -17.99 -9.09 27.72
CA LEU A 763 -19.38 -9.56 27.50
C LEU A 763 -19.50 -11.02 27.94
N ALA A 764 -20.40 -11.28 28.90
CA ALA A 764 -20.76 -12.64 29.28
C ALA A 764 -21.93 -13.13 28.40
N PRO A 765 -21.93 -14.39 27.96
CA PRO A 765 -23.06 -14.95 27.24
C PRO A 765 -24.16 -15.23 28.26
N LEU A 766 -25.10 -14.29 28.49
CA LEU A 766 -26.50 -14.52 28.88
C LEU A 766 -27.26 -13.20 29.20
N LYS A 767 -28.38 -13.01 28.48
CA LYS A 767 -29.47 -11.99 28.58
C LYS A 767 -29.08 -10.49 28.42
N PRO A 768 -29.94 -9.68 27.77
CA PRO A 768 -29.69 -8.26 27.56
C PRO A 768 -29.70 -7.52 28.90
N THR A 769 -28.53 -7.10 29.37
CA THR A 769 -28.38 -6.18 30.51
C THR A 769 -27.87 -4.83 30.01
N MET A 770 -28.36 -3.74 30.62
CA MET A 770 -27.77 -2.41 30.45
C MET A 770 -26.40 -2.37 31.11
N TRP A 771 -25.43 -1.75 30.45
CA TRP A 771 -24.05 -1.64 30.92
C TRP A 771 -23.76 -0.21 31.38
N ARG A 772 -23.03 -0.07 32.49
CA ARG A 772 -22.60 1.22 33.02
C ARG A 772 -21.07 1.24 33.09
N LYS A 773 -20.45 2.37 32.75
CA LYS A 773 -19.00 2.59 32.80
C LYS A 773 -18.49 2.60 34.25
N GLU A 774 -17.52 1.76 34.58
CA GLU A 774 -16.80 1.77 35.88
C GLU A 774 -15.28 1.88 35.64
N GLY A 775 -14.73 3.10 35.66
CA GLY A 775 -13.31 3.36 35.42
C GLY A 775 -12.90 3.28 33.93
N GLU A 776 -11.70 2.75 33.64
CA GLU A 776 -11.19 2.48 32.28
C GLU A 776 -11.69 1.14 31.70
N HIS A 777 -12.49 0.39 32.46
CA HIS A 777 -13.06 -0.89 32.04
C HIS A 777 -14.59 -0.80 31.95
N LEU A 778 -15.19 -1.45 30.96
CA LEU A 778 -16.63 -1.71 30.92
C LEU A 778 -16.84 -3.14 31.42
N VAL A 779 -17.21 -3.27 32.70
CA VAL A 779 -17.46 -4.55 33.38
C VAL A 779 -18.96 -4.80 33.50
N ALA A 780 -19.37 -6.05 33.30
CA ALA A 780 -20.74 -6.47 33.55
C ALA A 780 -20.93 -6.56 35.05
N ALA A 781 -21.89 -5.81 35.60
CA ALA A 781 -22.50 -6.25 36.84
C ALA A 781 -23.34 -7.50 36.53
N MET A 782 -22.83 -8.68 36.88
CA MET A 782 -23.69 -9.85 37.05
C MET A 782 -24.72 -9.48 38.12
N VAL A 783 -25.98 -9.30 37.72
CA VAL A 783 -27.08 -9.44 38.68
C VAL A 783 -27.17 -10.95 38.93
N VAL A 784 -26.63 -11.37 40.09
CA VAL A 784 -26.70 -12.74 40.60
C VAL A 784 -28.14 -13.16 40.80
#